data_AF-A0A564WMU3-F1
#
_entry.id   AF-A0A564WMU3-F1
#
_cell.length_a   1.000
_cell.length_b   1.000
_cell.length_c   1.000
_cell.angle_alpha   90.00
_cell.angle_beta   90.00
_cell.angle_gamma   90.00
#
_symmetry.space_group_name_H-M   'P 1'
#
loop_
_entity.id
_entity.type
_entity.pdbx_description
1 polymer ?
#
loop_
_entity_poly.entity_id
_entity_poly.type
_entity_poly.pdbx_seq_one_letter_code
_entity_poly.pdbx_strand_id
1 'polypeptide(L)'
;MEEKMKQVLYKWLEIDLVNIAKKMGLSNKSCDVNLELLMDTIRCLDYESIVVKKPSVNYIITVIGLMWEHVDHTKFDLRKFVIKILSRIGYPTSAIICDKDFDKENGTFSGLDSWIDEVALTINQTKNEIMVANQKYLLTDYQKQIWDSMDNDKVLGISAPTSAGKSFVILLKLVDRLINDNIDIVYIVPTLSLLNQVTEDFNRELKKVGVTDYWISNSFDDQQLSNKKNIYIMTQEKAIAAFSDTEKAFTKRLILVADEIQNIERIREDKDQRAKILYDTLIEFRYKDNVEQIIISGPRIEEIEKVGKSIFGIETKDHTTDISPVLNLTYSIKKVDKKYYLKQYCALTQEPLTLEIENAEIIEGYGKKQYTDRYLSYLNNVVKGVGENCQNIVFSPTSDSARKIAMALGDTSNGIERELIEYYGMTVRENYSLCKTLEKGVAYHHGKLPMHVRRTLEKAIADKKINTVVCTTTLLQGVNLPAQNVFIRNPHLYVKKQKQSSELTNYEMANLRGRAGRLLKDYIGRTFVMDEDEFIDSEGYEQLELFEDVTKELPSGYEQKFEEYKDFIEEALDNNTPVDATMKKYGYIISYIRQSVLKYGAESRGRMKNVGIKLTQKQVAAIILKLDSIDVPKEICYKNRYWDPLVLDYIYNEYDGKLPNTPMEKGAKSKLDKAMRFLRENDVTAEMYNKNIPSTYRKKTMRSIMSSLSLQWATGKALCEILNNSRYEGDDGADNIDSTIELLQNTISYNLPLLLKPLYDMKQSESPFLKCMQVGAFGVVERCMIEMGVPRESALYLYKEIFDEKEIKVKNRLELEQIIREKIRLEYKNIPYWIQVQLDFLI
;
A
#
# COMPACT_ATOMS: atom_id res chain seq x y z
N MET A 1 12.73 -26.00 34.19
CA MET A 1 12.85 -25.87 32.72
C MET A 1 12.67 -24.44 32.27
N GLU A 2 11.62 -23.73 32.72
CA GLU A 2 11.39 -22.31 32.41
C GLU A 2 12.62 -21.41 32.63
N GLU A 3 13.28 -21.52 33.80
CA GLU A 3 14.51 -20.75 34.07
C GLU A 3 15.64 -21.05 33.06
N LYS A 4 15.78 -22.31 32.65
CA LYS A 4 16.76 -22.72 31.65
C LYS A 4 16.40 -22.19 30.26
N MET A 5 15.12 -22.19 29.91
CA MET A 5 14.63 -21.59 28.66
C MET A 5 14.93 -20.10 28.59
N LYS A 6 14.75 -19.38 29.71
CA LYS A 6 15.12 -17.97 29.85
C LYS A 6 16.62 -17.79 29.65
N GLN A 7 17.46 -18.58 30.33
CA GLN A 7 18.92 -18.52 30.16
C GLN A 7 19.38 -18.77 28.72
N VAL A 8 18.78 -19.75 28.03
CA VAL A 8 19.06 -20.03 26.61
C VAL A 8 18.71 -18.82 25.74
N LEU A 9 17.53 -18.23 25.94
CA LEU A 9 17.11 -17.04 25.19
C LEU A 9 18.08 -15.87 25.38
N TYR A 10 18.43 -15.55 26.63
CA TYR A 10 19.34 -14.43 26.92
C TYR A 10 20.74 -14.63 26.31
N LYS A 11 21.29 -15.85 26.37
CA LYS A 11 22.59 -16.14 25.74
C LYS A 11 22.55 -15.97 24.21
N TRP A 12 21.49 -16.41 23.55
CA TRP A 12 21.34 -16.22 22.11
C TRP A 12 21.18 -14.75 21.71
N LEU A 13 20.42 -13.98 22.50
CA LEU A 13 20.27 -12.54 22.29
C LEU A 13 21.61 -11.79 22.49
N GLU A 14 22.40 -12.17 23.50
CA GLU A 14 23.73 -11.61 23.74
C GLU A 14 24.69 -11.88 22.57
N ILE A 15 24.73 -13.12 22.07
CA ILE A 15 25.53 -13.48 20.89
C ILE A 15 25.14 -12.61 19.70
N ASP A 16 23.85 -12.46 19.45
CA ASP A 16 23.35 -11.63 18.35
C ASP A 16 23.71 -10.15 18.53
N LEU A 17 23.52 -9.57 19.72
CA LEU A 17 23.86 -8.19 20.03
C LEU A 17 25.35 -7.90 19.79
N VAL A 18 26.24 -8.77 20.27
CA VAL A 18 27.70 -8.63 20.10
C VAL A 18 28.08 -8.74 18.62
N ASN A 19 27.53 -9.72 17.90
CA ASN A 19 27.82 -9.91 16.48
C ASN A 19 27.33 -8.73 15.64
N ILE A 20 26.16 -8.17 15.96
CA ILE A 20 25.63 -6.98 15.28
C ILE A 20 26.46 -5.73 15.60
N ALA A 21 26.83 -5.51 16.87
CA ALA A 21 27.72 -4.41 17.25
C ALA A 21 29.05 -4.46 16.51
N LYS A 22 29.63 -5.66 16.35
CA LYS A 22 30.84 -5.90 15.57
C LYS A 22 30.65 -5.61 14.09
N LYS A 23 29.55 -6.09 13.48
CA LYS A 23 29.20 -5.79 12.08
C LYS A 23 29.02 -4.29 11.83
N MET A 24 28.43 -3.55 12.77
CA MET A 24 28.30 -2.09 12.71
C MET A 24 29.64 -1.35 12.94
N GLY A 25 30.71 -2.06 13.33
CA GLY A 25 32.00 -1.49 13.71
C GLY A 25 32.02 -0.85 15.10
N LEU A 26 30.96 -0.97 15.90
CA LEU A 26 30.79 -0.26 17.18
C LEU A 26 31.54 -0.93 18.35
N SER A 27 31.89 -2.21 18.23
CA SER A 27 32.67 -2.95 19.22
C SER A 27 33.55 -4.00 18.55
N ASN A 28 34.67 -4.33 19.19
CA ASN A 28 35.56 -5.41 18.74
C ASN A 28 35.30 -6.74 19.47
N LYS A 29 34.32 -6.79 20.37
CA LYS A 29 33.94 -8.01 21.09
C LYS A 29 33.44 -9.08 20.13
N SER A 30 33.68 -10.34 20.49
CA SER A 30 33.12 -11.51 19.83
C SER A 30 32.52 -12.46 20.85
N CYS A 31 31.44 -13.13 20.47
CA CYS A 31 30.82 -14.16 21.28
C CYS A 31 30.58 -15.37 20.37
N ASP A 32 31.17 -16.51 20.71
CA ASP A 32 31.08 -17.73 19.90
C ASP A 32 30.01 -18.68 20.45
N VAL A 33 29.33 -19.36 19.54
CA VAL A 33 28.38 -20.42 19.89
C VAL A 33 29.15 -21.65 20.35
N ASN A 34 28.86 -22.13 21.56
CA ASN A 34 29.42 -23.38 22.08
C ASN A 34 28.41 -24.54 22.02
N LEU A 35 28.93 -25.78 22.07
CA LEU A 35 28.11 -26.99 21.98
C LEU A 35 27.11 -27.13 23.14
N GLU A 36 27.48 -26.66 24.33
CA GLU A 36 26.61 -26.72 25.52
C GLU A 36 25.33 -25.89 25.32
N LEU A 37 25.46 -24.65 24.82
CA LEU A 37 24.33 -23.80 24.49
C LEU A 37 23.44 -24.47 23.43
N LEU A 38 24.03 -25.09 22.40
CA LEU A 38 23.27 -25.77 21.36
C LEU A 38 22.47 -26.96 21.92
N MET A 39 23.10 -27.78 22.76
CA MET A 39 22.43 -28.93 23.40
C MET A 39 21.32 -28.47 24.35
N ASP A 40 21.56 -27.42 25.12
CA ASP A 40 20.54 -26.83 26.00
C ASP A 40 19.38 -26.23 25.21
N THR A 41 19.66 -25.62 24.07
CA THR A 41 18.66 -25.10 23.13
C THR A 41 17.77 -26.22 22.60
N ILE A 42 18.37 -27.30 22.11
CA ILE A 42 17.64 -28.48 21.62
C ILE A 42 16.73 -29.05 22.71
N ARG A 43 17.24 -29.18 23.95
CA ARG A 43 16.45 -29.68 25.09
C ARG A 43 15.27 -28.77 25.44
N CYS A 44 15.47 -27.45 25.38
CA CYS A 44 14.41 -26.48 25.63
C CYS A 44 13.33 -26.51 24.55
N LEU A 45 13.73 -26.54 23.28
CA LEU A 45 12.80 -26.60 22.14
C LEU A 45 12.00 -27.92 22.09
N ASP A 46 12.64 -29.05 22.39
CA ASP A 46 11.95 -30.34 22.43
C ASP A 46 10.98 -30.44 23.62
N TYR A 47 11.38 -29.94 24.80
CA TYR A 47 10.49 -29.84 25.96
C TYR A 47 9.27 -28.97 25.65
N GLU A 48 9.48 -27.77 25.13
CA GLU A 48 8.40 -26.82 24.84
C GLU A 48 7.43 -27.39 23.80
N SER A 49 7.94 -28.03 22.76
CA SER A 49 7.11 -28.54 21.66
C SER A 49 6.42 -29.89 21.93
N ILE A 50 6.88 -30.70 22.90
CA ILE A 50 6.28 -32.01 23.24
C ILE A 50 5.51 -31.99 24.56
N VAL A 51 6.13 -31.45 25.61
CA VAL A 51 5.67 -31.67 27.00
C VAL A 51 4.61 -30.62 27.37
N VAL A 52 4.74 -29.40 26.85
CA VAL A 52 3.84 -28.30 27.20
C VAL A 52 2.56 -28.39 26.36
N LYS A 53 1.41 -28.39 27.05
CA LYS A 53 0.09 -28.51 26.41
C LYS A 53 -0.23 -27.38 25.43
N LYS A 54 0.26 -26.17 25.72
CA LYS A 54 0.15 -24.97 24.89
C LYS A 54 1.54 -24.37 24.70
N PRO A 55 2.30 -24.80 23.68
CA PRO A 55 3.67 -24.34 23.47
C PRO A 55 3.71 -22.83 23.19
N SER A 56 4.73 -22.15 23.71
CA SER A 56 5.05 -20.79 23.31
C SER A 56 5.68 -20.77 21.91
N VAL A 57 4.82 -20.59 20.90
CA VAL A 57 5.23 -20.47 19.49
C VAL A 57 6.25 -19.34 19.31
N ASN A 58 6.02 -18.18 19.96
CA ASN A 58 6.94 -17.05 19.90
C ASN A 58 8.34 -17.40 20.45
N TYR A 59 8.43 -18.16 21.54
CA TYR A 59 9.71 -18.62 22.08
C TYR A 59 10.43 -19.52 21.08
N ILE A 60 9.72 -20.51 20.53
CA ILE A 60 10.28 -21.49 19.60
C ILE A 60 10.80 -20.80 18.33
N ILE A 61 10.00 -19.93 17.71
CA ILE A 61 10.40 -19.16 16.52
C ILE A 61 11.61 -18.28 16.82
N THR A 62 11.60 -17.57 17.96
CA THR A 62 12.71 -16.68 18.36
C THR A 62 14.02 -17.43 18.51
N VAL A 63 14.01 -18.53 19.28
CA VAL A 63 15.22 -19.29 19.57
C VAL A 63 15.71 -20.04 18.34
N ILE A 64 14.83 -20.59 17.50
CA ILE A 64 15.21 -21.19 16.22
C ILE A 64 15.84 -20.15 15.30
N GLY A 65 15.26 -18.95 15.21
CA GLY A 65 15.80 -17.89 14.36
C GLY A 65 17.21 -17.47 14.78
N LEU A 66 17.42 -17.21 16.08
CA LEU A 66 18.73 -16.86 16.62
C LEU A 66 19.75 -17.99 16.45
N MET A 67 19.35 -19.22 16.76
CA MET A 67 20.22 -20.40 16.60
C MET A 67 20.61 -20.60 15.14
N TRP A 68 19.65 -20.53 14.22
CA TRP A 68 19.90 -20.73 12.79
C TRP A 68 20.82 -19.66 12.20
N GLU A 69 20.67 -18.40 12.62
CA GLU A 69 21.49 -17.29 12.15
C GLU A 69 22.97 -17.42 12.56
N HIS A 70 23.22 -17.82 13.81
CA HIS A 70 24.57 -17.74 14.41
C HIS A 70 25.30 -19.07 14.49
N VAL A 71 24.63 -20.20 14.23
CA VAL A 71 25.30 -21.52 14.22
C VAL A 71 26.22 -21.67 13.02
N ASP A 72 27.34 -22.36 13.24
CA ASP A 72 28.22 -22.80 12.17
C ASP A 72 27.62 -24.01 11.42
N HIS A 73 26.95 -23.74 10.31
CA HIS A 73 26.33 -24.76 9.44
C HIS A 73 27.35 -25.72 8.79
N THR A 74 28.65 -25.43 8.84
CA THR A 74 29.69 -26.37 8.39
C THR A 74 30.00 -27.45 9.43
N LYS A 75 29.64 -27.20 10.70
CA LYS A 75 29.88 -28.10 11.84
C LYS A 75 28.61 -28.81 12.31
N PHE A 76 27.46 -28.13 12.25
CA PHE A 76 26.21 -28.63 12.81
C PHE A 76 25.11 -28.65 11.74
N ASP A 77 24.57 -29.84 11.45
CA ASP A 77 23.36 -30.00 10.65
C ASP A 77 22.13 -30.01 11.57
N LEU A 78 21.41 -28.88 11.59
CA LEU A 78 20.19 -28.70 12.38
C LEU A 78 18.91 -28.79 11.55
N ARG A 79 19.02 -28.98 10.23
CA ARG A 79 17.89 -28.92 9.28
C ARG A 79 16.75 -29.84 9.73
N LYS A 80 17.06 -31.11 9.96
CA LYS A 80 16.08 -32.16 10.30
C LYS A 80 15.34 -31.85 11.60
N PHE A 81 16.08 -31.36 12.59
CA PHE A 81 15.52 -30.97 13.88
C PHE A 81 14.57 -29.78 13.73
N VAL A 82 14.99 -28.73 13.03
CA VAL A 82 14.18 -27.52 12.81
C VAL A 82 12.89 -27.84 12.05
N ILE A 83 12.96 -28.65 10.98
CA ILE A 83 11.78 -29.10 10.22
C ILE A 83 10.75 -29.76 11.13
N LYS A 84 11.20 -30.69 11.98
CA LYS A 84 10.35 -31.44 12.91
C LYS A 84 9.67 -30.53 13.92
N ILE A 85 10.43 -29.63 14.57
CA ILE A 85 9.89 -28.74 15.60
C ILE A 85 8.86 -27.77 14.99
N LEU A 86 9.21 -27.09 13.90
CA LEU A 86 8.34 -26.10 13.27
C LEU A 86 7.06 -26.72 12.68
N SER A 87 7.17 -27.91 12.07
CA SER A 87 5.99 -28.63 11.57
C SER A 87 5.08 -29.08 12.71
N ARG A 88 5.64 -29.51 13.84
CA ARG A 88 4.88 -29.95 15.03
C ARG A 88 4.03 -28.83 15.64
N ILE A 89 4.54 -27.59 15.62
CA ILE A 89 3.85 -26.45 16.23
C ILE A 89 2.93 -25.69 15.25
N GLY A 90 2.75 -26.22 14.03
CA GLY A 90 1.85 -25.62 13.05
C GLY A 90 2.46 -24.53 12.16
N TYR A 91 3.81 -24.47 12.07
CA TYR A 91 4.54 -23.51 11.24
C TYR A 91 5.43 -24.20 10.19
N PRO A 92 4.90 -25.17 9.41
CA PRO A 92 5.71 -25.89 8.44
C PRO A 92 6.24 -24.97 7.33
N THR A 93 5.56 -23.86 7.01
CA THR A 93 6.06 -22.87 6.05
C THR A 93 7.39 -22.25 6.49
N SER A 94 7.60 -22.03 7.79
CA SER A 94 8.86 -21.51 8.31
C SER A 94 9.98 -22.55 8.22
N ALA A 95 9.65 -23.84 8.26
CA ALA A 95 10.63 -24.91 8.06
C ALA A 95 11.19 -24.96 6.63
N ILE A 96 10.47 -24.45 5.64
CA ILE A 96 10.94 -24.43 4.24
C ILE A 96 12.28 -23.68 4.13
N ILE A 97 12.51 -22.67 4.98
CA ILE A 97 13.74 -21.85 4.97
C ILE A 97 15.01 -22.70 5.15
N CYS A 98 14.94 -23.74 6.00
CA CYS A 98 16.09 -24.62 6.25
C CYS A 98 16.22 -25.77 5.25
N ASP A 99 15.23 -25.99 4.37
CA ASP A 99 15.23 -27.07 3.40
C ASP A 99 15.42 -26.58 1.96
N LYS A 100 16.68 -26.55 1.51
CA LYS A 100 17.03 -26.10 0.16
C LYS A 100 16.44 -26.97 -0.95
N ASP A 101 16.14 -28.24 -0.64
CA ASP A 101 15.63 -29.24 -1.57
C ASP A 101 14.13 -29.49 -1.40
N PHE A 102 13.41 -28.57 -0.74
CA PHE A 102 11.95 -28.64 -0.62
C PHE A 102 11.29 -28.67 -2.00
N ASP A 103 10.47 -29.70 -2.23
CA ASP A 103 9.71 -29.85 -3.46
C ASP A 103 8.51 -28.89 -3.44
N LYS A 104 8.64 -27.78 -4.16
CA LYS A 104 7.60 -26.75 -4.26
C LYS A 104 6.38 -27.18 -5.06
N GLU A 105 6.50 -28.19 -5.92
CA GLU A 105 5.38 -28.68 -6.73
C GLU A 105 4.50 -29.61 -5.90
N ASN A 106 5.12 -30.52 -5.15
CA ASN A 106 4.41 -31.50 -4.33
C ASN A 106 4.21 -31.05 -2.87
N GLY A 107 4.83 -29.93 -2.46
CA GLY A 107 4.74 -29.40 -1.10
C GLY A 107 5.41 -30.29 -0.06
N THR A 108 6.43 -31.05 -0.44
CA THR A 108 7.08 -32.06 0.41
C THR A 108 8.52 -31.70 0.75
N PHE A 109 8.91 -31.99 1.98
CA PHE A 109 10.29 -31.81 2.45
C PHE A 109 11.18 -32.95 1.97
N SER A 110 12.48 -32.65 1.83
CA SER A 110 13.47 -33.66 1.47
C SER A 110 13.68 -34.64 2.64
N GLY A 111 13.98 -35.90 2.32
CA GLY A 111 13.88 -37.04 3.24
C GLY A 111 14.58 -36.88 4.59
N LEU A 112 14.02 -37.54 5.62
CA LEU A 112 14.60 -37.60 6.96
C LEU A 112 15.25 -38.98 7.18
N ASP A 113 16.32 -39.08 7.98
CA ASP A 113 17.03 -40.35 8.21
C ASP A 113 16.24 -41.39 9.02
N SER A 114 15.00 -41.06 9.43
CA SER A 114 14.19 -41.81 10.39
C SER A 114 12.76 -41.91 9.90
N TRP A 115 12.30 -43.14 9.64
CA TRP A 115 10.92 -43.39 9.20
C TRP A 115 9.87 -42.92 10.21
N ILE A 116 10.17 -42.99 11.51
CA ILE A 116 9.25 -42.47 12.54
C ILE A 116 9.11 -40.96 12.40
N ASP A 117 10.20 -40.26 12.15
CA ASP A 117 10.18 -38.82 11.94
C ASP A 117 9.49 -38.45 10.62
N GLU A 118 9.68 -39.23 9.55
CA GLU A 118 8.94 -39.04 8.28
C GLU A 118 7.44 -39.21 8.47
N VAL A 119 6.99 -40.25 9.19
CA VAL A 119 5.57 -40.47 9.49
C VAL A 119 5.03 -39.32 10.35
N ALA A 120 5.73 -38.92 11.41
CA ALA A 120 5.30 -37.83 12.27
C ALA A 120 5.23 -36.49 11.52
N LEU A 121 6.22 -36.21 10.66
CA LEU A 121 6.25 -35.04 9.80
C LEU A 121 5.06 -35.03 8.83
N THR A 122 4.82 -36.16 8.15
CA THR A 122 3.70 -36.32 7.21
C THR A 122 2.34 -36.08 7.89
N ILE A 123 2.15 -36.62 9.11
CA ILE A 123 0.92 -36.40 9.89
C ILE A 123 0.74 -34.92 10.25
N ASN A 124 1.82 -34.20 10.57
CA ASN A 124 1.74 -32.78 10.91
C ASN A 124 1.52 -31.92 9.65
N GLN A 125 2.12 -32.27 8.52
CA GLN A 125 1.93 -31.57 7.26
C GLN A 125 0.52 -31.73 6.73
N THR A 126 0.00 -32.95 6.68
CA THR A 126 -1.34 -33.26 6.16
C THR A 126 -2.47 -32.47 6.84
N LYS A 127 -2.29 -32.04 8.10
CA LYS A 127 -3.24 -31.15 8.79
C LYS A 127 -3.32 -29.74 8.18
N ASN A 128 -2.22 -29.27 7.61
CA ASN A 128 -2.04 -27.92 7.07
C ASN A 128 -1.90 -27.89 5.54
N GLU A 129 -2.08 -29.04 4.90
CA GLU A 129 -2.09 -29.15 3.46
C GLU A 129 -3.49 -28.86 2.93
N ILE A 130 -3.54 -28.09 1.85
CA ILE A 130 -4.75 -27.85 1.07
C ILE A 130 -4.47 -28.16 -0.40
N MET A 131 -5.54 -28.33 -1.16
CA MET A 131 -5.50 -28.59 -2.59
C MET A 131 -6.32 -27.54 -3.30
N VAL A 132 -5.74 -26.89 -4.32
CA VAL A 132 -6.44 -25.97 -5.23
C VAL A 132 -6.28 -26.52 -6.64
N ALA A 133 -7.39 -26.91 -7.27
CA ALA A 133 -7.36 -27.76 -8.46
C ALA A 133 -6.49 -29.02 -8.23
N ASN A 134 -5.38 -29.15 -8.97
CA ASN A 134 -4.43 -30.26 -8.84
C ASN A 134 -3.10 -29.85 -8.18
N GLN A 135 -3.05 -28.66 -7.57
CA GLN A 135 -1.85 -28.10 -6.95
C GLN A 135 -1.97 -28.16 -5.44
N LYS A 136 -0.90 -28.63 -4.79
CA LYS A 136 -0.84 -28.78 -3.34
C LYS A 136 -0.15 -27.58 -2.71
N TYR A 137 -0.73 -27.06 -1.64
CA TYR A 137 -0.18 -25.92 -0.90
C TYR A 137 -0.08 -26.26 0.59
N LEU A 138 0.98 -25.77 1.21
CA LEU A 138 1.24 -25.95 2.64
C LEU A 138 1.05 -24.62 3.37
N LEU A 139 0.22 -24.64 4.41
CA LEU A 139 -0.17 -23.47 5.18
C LEU A 139 0.39 -23.53 6.61
N THR A 140 0.33 -22.42 7.35
CA THR A 140 0.42 -22.45 8.82
C THR A 140 -0.92 -22.87 9.42
N ASP A 141 -0.95 -23.30 10.69
CA ASP A 141 -2.19 -23.57 11.44
C ASP A 141 -3.14 -22.36 11.38
N TYR A 142 -2.59 -21.15 11.53
CA TYR A 142 -3.36 -19.90 11.43
C TYR A 142 -3.97 -19.72 10.04
N GLN A 143 -3.19 -19.89 8.97
CA GLN A 143 -3.70 -19.79 7.60
C GLN A 143 -4.75 -20.87 7.32
N LYS A 144 -4.56 -22.09 7.82
CA LYS A 144 -5.54 -23.18 7.67
C LYS A 144 -6.86 -22.88 8.36
N GLN A 145 -6.84 -22.26 9.54
CA GLN A 145 -8.06 -21.81 10.24
C GLN A 145 -8.85 -20.77 9.43
N ILE A 146 -8.17 -19.82 8.78
CA ILE A 146 -8.82 -18.85 7.91
C ILE A 146 -9.42 -19.57 6.69
N TRP A 147 -8.66 -20.46 6.05
CA TRP A 147 -9.12 -21.25 4.90
C TRP A 147 -10.43 -21.99 5.23
N ASP A 148 -10.48 -22.71 6.35
CA ASP A 148 -11.64 -23.48 6.78
C ASP A 148 -12.83 -22.60 7.18
N SER A 149 -12.57 -21.43 7.77
CA SER A 149 -13.61 -20.46 8.11
C SER A 149 -14.26 -19.84 6.88
N MET A 150 -13.52 -19.63 5.79
CA MET A 150 -14.07 -19.15 4.53
C MET A 150 -15.07 -20.13 3.87
N ASP A 151 -15.15 -21.39 4.33
CA ASP A 151 -16.21 -22.32 3.89
C ASP A 151 -17.50 -22.23 4.72
N ASN A 152 -17.42 -21.68 5.93
CA ASN A 152 -18.51 -21.74 6.92
C ASN A 152 -19.10 -20.38 7.29
N ASP A 153 -18.30 -19.32 7.23
CA ASP A 153 -18.64 -18.01 7.75
C ASP A 153 -18.95 -17.01 6.62
N LYS A 154 -20.03 -16.23 6.81
CA LYS A 154 -20.45 -15.18 5.86
C LYS A 154 -19.53 -13.95 5.91
N VAL A 155 -19.08 -13.56 7.10
CA VAL A 155 -18.23 -12.38 7.30
C VAL A 155 -17.02 -12.76 8.14
N LEU A 156 -15.82 -12.53 7.61
CA LEU A 156 -14.55 -12.82 8.28
C LEU A 156 -13.78 -11.52 8.53
N GLY A 157 -13.29 -11.35 9.75
CA GLY A 157 -12.35 -10.31 10.14
C GLY A 157 -10.98 -10.91 10.39
N ILE A 158 -9.98 -10.54 9.59
CA ILE A 158 -8.62 -11.10 9.66
C ILE A 158 -7.64 -10.00 10.10
N SER A 159 -7.10 -10.14 11.31
CA SER A 159 -6.13 -9.21 11.89
C SER A 159 -4.82 -9.94 12.23
N ALA A 160 -3.72 -9.63 11.55
CA ALA A 160 -2.42 -10.27 11.84
C ALA A 160 -1.23 -9.42 11.40
N PRO A 161 -0.01 -9.65 11.91
CA PRO A 161 1.21 -9.06 11.37
C PRO A 161 1.33 -9.21 9.84
N THR A 162 2.01 -8.26 9.20
CA THR A 162 2.23 -8.26 7.74
C THR A 162 2.90 -9.55 7.26
N SER A 163 3.79 -10.12 8.05
CA SER A 163 4.51 -11.37 7.80
C SER A 163 3.65 -12.64 7.88
N ALA A 164 2.41 -12.59 8.38
CA ALA A 164 1.57 -13.77 8.59
C ALA A 164 1.01 -14.41 7.30
N GLY A 165 1.12 -13.72 6.15
CA GLY A 165 0.69 -14.26 4.85
C GLY A 165 -0.83 -14.27 4.63
N LYS A 166 -1.56 -13.29 5.18
CA LYS A 166 -3.03 -13.14 5.04
C LYS A 166 -3.48 -13.12 3.57
N SER A 167 -2.87 -12.28 2.74
CA SER A 167 -3.24 -12.12 1.33
C SER A 167 -3.02 -13.40 0.51
N PHE A 168 -2.04 -14.23 0.90
CA PHE A 168 -1.77 -15.51 0.24
C PHE A 168 -2.91 -16.50 0.43
N VAL A 169 -3.39 -16.71 1.66
CA VAL A 169 -4.51 -17.63 1.92
C VAL A 169 -5.83 -17.12 1.33
N ILE A 170 -6.08 -15.80 1.37
CA ILE A 170 -7.24 -15.18 0.72
C ILE A 170 -7.20 -15.45 -0.78
N LEU A 171 -6.08 -15.20 -1.45
CA LEU A 171 -5.90 -15.44 -2.87
C LEU A 171 -6.20 -16.90 -3.25
N LEU A 172 -5.58 -17.86 -2.54
CA LEU A 172 -5.78 -19.28 -2.83
C LEU A 172 -7.26 -19.68 -2.70
N LYS A 173 -7.94 -19.19 -1.66
CA LYS A 173 -9.34 -19.55 -1.42
C LYS A 173 -10.26 -18.94 -2.47
N LEU A 174 -9.99 -17.70 -2.86
CA LEU A 174 -10.72 -17.04 -3.95
C LEU A 174 -10.54 -17.78 -5.28
N VAL A 175 -9.33 -18.23 -5.59
CA VAL A 175 -9.06 -19.06 -6.78
C VAL A 175 -9.80 -20.40 -6.71
N ASP A 176 -9.83 -21.06 -5.56
CA ASP A 176 -10.61 -22.29 -5.33
C ASP A 176 -12.12 -22.06 -5.54
N ARG A 177 -12.68 -21.00 -4.95
CA ARG A 177 -14.09 -20.61 -5.16
C ARG A 177 -14.37 -20.28 -6.62
N LEU A 178 -13.46 -19.57 -7.31
CA LEU A 178 -13.60 -19.33 -8.74
C LEU A 178 -13.56 -20.61 -9.56
N ILE A 179 -12.85 -21.65 -9.16
CA ILE A 179 -12.85 -22.93 -9.89
C ILE A 179 -14.22 -23.60 -9.74
N ASN A 180 -14.71 -23.66 -8.51
CA ASN A 180 -15.88 -24.46 -8.14
C ASN A 180 -17.23 -23.75 -8.37
N ASP A 181 -17.26 -22.42 -8.30
CA ASP A 181 -18.47 -21.61 -8.37
C ASP A 181 -18.50 -20.68 -9.60
N ASN A 182 -19.70 -20.33 -10.03
CA ASN A 182 -19.92 -19.15 -10.88
C ASN A 182 -20.19 -17.95 -9.96
N ILE A 183 -19.13 -17.24 -9.58
CA ILE A 183 -19.16 -16.12 -8.63
C ILE A 183 -18.19 -15.04 -9.10
N ASP A 184 -18.57 -13.78 -8.90
CA ASP A 184 -17.69 -12.64 -9.14
C ASP A 184 -16.89 -12.31 -7.86
N ILE A 185 -15.71 -11.75 -8.02
CA ILE A 185 -14.91 -11.25 -6.90
C ILE A 185 -14.78 -9.74 -7.02
N VAL A 186 -15.02 -9.03 -5.92
CA VAL A 186 -14.67 -7.60 -5.79
C VAL A 186 -13.61 -7.47 -4.71
N TYR A 187 -12.39 -7.15 -5.13
CA TYR A 187 -11.24 -6.93 -4.25
C TYR A 187 -10.91 -5.44 -4.20
N ILE A 188 -11.16 -4.82 -3.04
CA ILE A 188 -10.91 -3.40 -2.79
C ILE A 188 -9.54 -3.24 -2.12
N VAL A 189 -8.71 -2.37 -2.71
CA VAL A 189 -7.37 -2.02 -2.20
C VAL A 189 -7.16 -0.51 -2.11
N PRO A 190 -6.38 0.00 -1.16
CA PRO A 190 -6.22 1.44 -0.93
C PRO A 190 -5.28 2.12 -1.93
N THR A 191 -4.47 1.42 -2.71
CA THR A 191 -3.46 2.06 -3.58
C THR A 191 -3.37 1.40 -4.95
N LEU A 192 -2.94 2.16 -5.95
CA LEU A 192 -2.68 1.64 -7.30
C LEU A 192 -1.54 0.63 -7.32
N SER A 193 -0.54 0.78 -6.44
CA SER A 193 0.55 -0.19 -6.31
C SER A 193 0.01 -1.53 -5.82
N LEU A 194 -0.81 -1.56 -4.76
CA LEU A 194 -1.39 -2.80 -4.27
C LEU A 194 -2.36 -3.42 -5.28
N LEU A 195 -3.12 -2.59 -6.02
CA LEU A 195 -3.99 -3.05 -7.10
C LEU A 195 -3.22 -3.84 -8.17
N ASN A 196 -2.07 -3.32 -8.58
CA ASN A 196 -1.21 -4.00 -9.54
C ASN A 196 -0.66 -5.30 -8.97
N GLN A 197 -0.17 -5.27 -7.72
CA GLN A 197 0.36 -6.45 -7.06
C GLN A 197 -0.69 -7.57 -6.97
N VAL A 198 -1.90 -7.25 -6.49
CA VAL A 198 -3.00 -8.22 -6.40
C VAL A 198 -3.39 -8.74 -7.80
N THR A 199 -3.39 -7.88 -8.82
CA THR A 199 -3.64 -8.29 -10.21
C THR A 199 -2.59 -9.29 -10.72
N GLU A 200 -1.31 -9.04 -10.45
CA GLU A 200 -0.21 -9.94 -10.81
C GLU A 200 -0.30 -11.27 -10.05
N ASP A 201 -0.62 -11.22 -8.75
CA ASP A 201 -0.80 -12.40 -7.92
C ASP A 201 -1.94 -13.29 -8.41
N PHE A 202 -3.10 -12.72 -8.77
CA PHE A 202 -4.21 -13.45 -9.39
C PHE A 202 -3.82 -14.06 -10.73
N ASN A 203 -3.20 -13.28 -11.63
CA ASN A 203 -2.78 -13.80 -12.93
C ASN A 203 -1.80 -14.96 -12.80
N ARG A 204 -0.82 -14.84 -11.90
CA ARG A 204 0.17 -15.89 -11.64
C ARG A 204 -0.48 -17.18 -11.13
N GLU A 205 -1.33 -17.08 -10.11
CA GLU A 205 -1.95 -18.28 -9.52
C GLU A 205 -2.98 -18.91 -10.47
N LEU A 206 -3.83 -18.12 -11.15
CA LEU A 206 -4.79 -18.65 -12.13
C LEU A 206 -4.10 -19.38 -13.29
N LYS A 207 -2.97 -18.85 -13.77
CA LYS A 207 -2.13 -19.52 -14.78
C LYS A 207 -1.51 -20.81 -14.25
N LYS A 208 -1.03 -20.81 -13.00
CA LYS A 208 -0.46 -21.99 -12.34
C LYS A 208 -1.48 -23.12 -12.18
N VAL A 209 -2.73 -22.80 -11.82
CA VAL A 209 -3.81 -23.80 -11.65
C VAL A 209 -4.55 -24.14 -12.95
N GLY A 210 -4.27 -23.44 -14.05
CA GLY A 210 -4.82 -23.74 -15.38
C GLY A 210 -6.25 -23.22 -15.63
N VAL A 211 -6.70 -22.19 -14.90
CA VAL A 211 -8.02 -21.58 -15.14
C VAL A 211 -7.93 -20.67 -16.37
N THR A 212 -8.87 -20.80 -17.31
CA THR A 212 -8.83 -20.05 -18.59
C THR A 212 -10.06 -19.20 -18.88
N ASP A 213 -11.19 -19.44 -18.19
CA ASP A 213 -12.44 -18.71 -18.40
C ASP A 213 -12.70 -17.68 -17.28
N TYR A 214 -11.82 -16.68 -17.20
CA TYR A 214 -11.93 -15.58 -16.25
C TYR A 214 -11.66 -14.24 -16.94
N TRP A 215 -12.07 -13.16 -16.28
CA TRP A 215 -11.76 -11.79 -16.67
C TRP A 215 -11.33 -10.97 -15.46
N ILE A 216 -10.11 -10.44 -15.47
CA ILE A 216 -9.64 -9.49 -14.45
C ILE A 216 -9.83 -8.08 -14.99
N SER A 217 -10.50 -7.24 -14.21
CA SER A 217 -10.69 -5.83 -14.56
C SER A 217 -10.44 -4.89 -13.40
N ASN A 218 -9.91 -3.72 -13.73
CA ASN A 218 -9.62 -2.66 -12.78
C ASN A 218 -10.72 -1.60 -12.75
N SER A 219 -11.86 -1.86 -13.40
CA SER A 219 -13.04 -0.98 -13.46
C SER A 219 -14.29 -1.82 -13.66
N PHE A 220 -15.45 -1.31 -13.23
CA PHE A 220 -16.73 -1.93 -13.56
C PHE A 220 -17.18 -1.51 -14.96
N ASP A 221 -17.77 -2.45 -15.72
CA ASP A 221 -18.37 -2.20 -17.03
C ASP A 221 -19.64 -3.05 -17.15
N ASP A 222 -20.78 -2.39 -17.36
CA ASP A 222 -22.11 -3.01 -17.48
C ASP A 222 -22.25 -3.91 -18.73
N GLN A 223 -21.34 -3.77 -19.71
CA GLN A 223 -21.27 -4.64 -20.88
C GLN A 223 -20.42 -5.91 -20.66
N GLN A 224 -19.79 -6.07 -19.48
CA GLN A 224 -19.00 -7.26 -19.21
C GLN A 224 -19.86 -8.53 -19.17
N LEU A 225 -19.32 -9.58 -19.80
CA LEU A 225 -20.01 -10.79 -20.20
C LEU A 225 -20.75 -11.42 -19.02
N SER A 226 -22.08 -11.48 -19.12
CA SER A 226 -22.96 -12.16 -18.16
C SER A 226 -22.55 -13.63 -17.93
N ASN A 227 -21.82 -14.23 -18.86
CA ASN A 227 -21.43 -15.64 -18.84
C ASN A 227 -20.02 -15.94 -18.29
N LYS A 228 -19.17 -14.94 -18.02
CA LYS A 228 -17.80 -15.18 -17.48
C LYS A 228 -17.70 -14.89 -15.99
N LYS A 229 -16.69 -15.50 -15.34
CA LYS A 229 -16.27 -15.23 -13.96
C LYS A 229 -15.44 -13.94 -13.92
N ASN A 230 -15.92 -12.91 -13.24
CA ASN A 230 -15.24 -11.61 -13.20
C ASN A 230 -14.49 -11.41 -11.88
N ILE A 231 -13.28 -10.87 -11.98
CA ILE A 231 -12.43 -10.52 -10.85
C ILE A 231 -12.16 -9.02 -10.94
N TYR A 232 -12.86 -8.25 -10.13
CA TYR A 232 -12.73 -6.81 -10.07
C TYR A 232 -11.72 -6.42 -9.00
N ILE A 233 -10.54 -5.95 -9.41
CA ILE A 233 -9.49 -5.49 -8.49
C ILE A 233 -9.43 -3.97 -8.60
N MET A 234 -9.93 -3.27 -7.59
CA MET A 234 -10.24 -1.84 -7.72
C MET A 234 -9.84 -1.04 -6.50
N THR A 235 -9.54 0.24 -6.73
CA THR A 235 -9.47 1.21 -5.63
C THR A 235 -10.88 1.61 -5.21
N GLN A 236 -11.00 2.13 -3.99
CA GLN A 236 -12.28 2.58 -3.44
C GLN A 236 -12.98 3.62 -4.33
N GLU A 237 -12.22 4.49 -5.01
CA GLU A 237 -12.78 5.51 -5.91
C GLU A 237 -13.44 4.90 -7.15
N LYS A 238 -12.88 3.80 -7.67
CA LYS A 238 -13.47 3.10 -8.82
C LYS A 238 -14.66 2.24 -8.43
N ALA A 239 -14.61 1.64 -7.25
CA ALA A 239 -15.71 0.86 -6.70
C ALA A 239 -16.95 1.74 -6.45
N ILE A 240 -16.79 2.87 -5.76
CA ILE A 240 -17.92 3.76 -5.47
C ILE A 240 -18.54 4.35 -6.75
N ALA A 241 -17.73 4.63 -7.77
CA ALA A 241 -18.19 5.18 -9.04
C ALA A 241 -19.16 4.22 -9.76
N ALA A 242 -18.95 2.90 -9.64
CA ALA A 242 -19.85 1.91 -10.22
C ALA A 242 -21.30 2.05 -9.69
N PHE A 243 -21.47 2.39 -8.41
CA PHE A 243 -22.77 2.62 -7.77
C PHE A 243 -23.43 3.97 -8.15
N SER A 244 -22.69 4.87 -8.81
CA SER A 244 -23.21 6.14 -9.32
C SER A 244 -23.79 6.00 -10.74
N ASP A 245 -23.25 5.08 -11.54
CA ASP A 245 -23.59 4.99 -12.97
C ASP A 245 -24.73 4.00 -13.28
N THR A 246 -24.96 2.97 -12.44
CA THR A 246 -26.00 1.98 -12.70
C THR A 246 -26.60 1.39 -11.42
N GLU A 247 -27.92 1.18 -11.38
CA GLU A 247 -28.54 0.32 -10.35
C GLU A 247 -28.09 -1.16 -10.50
N LYS A 248 -27.51 -1.51 -11.65
CA LYS A 248 -27.01 -2.83 -12.02
C LYS A 248 -25.59 -3.15 -11.55
N ALA A 249 -24.93 -2.23 -10.85
CA ALA A 249 -23.59 -2.45 -10.33
C ALA A 249 -23.53 -3.73 -9.48
N PHE A 250 -22.62 -4.64 -9.83
CA PHE A 250 -22.35 -5.88 -9.09
C PHE A 250 -23.60 -6.70 -8.77
N THR A 251 -24.36 -7.12 -9.79
CA THR A 251 -25.64 -7.86 -9.62
C THR A 251 -25.50 -9.38 -9.53
N LYS A 252 -24.41 -9.97 -10.02
CA LYS A 252 -24.13 -11.40 -9.88
C LYS A 252 -23.79 -11.76 -8.44
N ARG A 253 -23.92 -13.04 -8.06
CA ARG A 253 -23.37 -13.55 -6.78
C ARG A 253 -21.91 -13.13 -6.69
N LEU A 254 -21.49 -12.61 -5.54
CA LEU A 254 -20.12 -12.12 -5.39
C LEU A 254 -19.50 -12.34 -4.01
N ILE A 255 -18.18 -12.37 -3.97
CA ILE A 255 -17.35 -12.29 -2.77
C ILE A 255 -16.72 -10.89 -2.71
N LEU A 256 -16.86 -10.22 -1.56
CA LEU A 256 -16.23 -8.93 -1.29
C LEU A 256 -14.99 -9.11 -0.43
N VAL A 257 -13.86 -8.56 -0.86
CA VAL A 257 -12.64 -8.44 -0.06
C VAL A 257 -12.29 -6.98 0.11
N ALA A 258 -12.17 -6.53 1.36
CA ALA A 258 -11.66 -5.22 1.73
C ALA A 258 -10.34 -5.40 2.48
N ASP A 259 -9.24 -5.23 1.76
CA ASP A 259 -7.88 -5.36 2.30
C ASP A 259 -7.36 -4.02 2.80
N GLU A 260 -6.42 -4.06 3.73
CA GLU A 260 -5.88 -2.89 4.43
C GLU A 260 -6.98 -1.99 5.05
N ILE A 261 -7.95 -2.61 5.73
CA ILE A 261 -9.14 -1.94 6.28
C ILE A 261 -8.81 -0.85 7.31
N GLN A 262 -7.62 -0.90 7.94
CA GLN A 262 -7.19 0.12 8.89
C GLN A 262 -7.18 1.55 8.32
N ASN A 263 -7.14 1.70 6.99
CA ASN A 263 -7.22 3.01 6.34
C ASN A 263 -8.53 3.77 6.63
N ILE A 264 -9.59 3.10 7.13
CA ILE A 264 -10.85 3.76 7.52
C ILE A 264 -10.70 4.63 8.78
N GLU A 265 -9.67 4.44 9.59
CA GLU A 265 -9.46 5.24 10.80
C GLU A 265 -9.45 6.75 10.55
N ARG A 266 -8.83 7.14 9.42
CA ARG A 266 -8.65 8.53 9.04
C ARG A 266 -9.94 9.22 8.61
N ILE A 267 -11.10 8.56 8.69
CA ILE A 267 -12.41 9.22 8.53
C ILE A 267 -12.55 10.40 9.50
N ARG A 268 -11.95 10.32 10.69
CA ARG A 268 -11.95 11.41 11.69
C ARG A 268 -11.15 12.63 11.23
N GLU A 269 -10.24 12.48 10.27
CA GLU A 269 -9.43 13.56 9.74
C GLU A 269 -10.21 14.39 8.69
N ASP A 270 -10.18 15.71 8.83
CA ASP A 270 -10.96 16.61 7.96
C ASP A 270 -10.52 16.48 6.49
N LYS A 271 -9.22 16.27 6.25
CA LYS A 271 -8.60 16.26 4.91
C LYS A 271 -8.58 14.90 4.22
N ASP A 272 -8.79 13.78 4.93
CA ASP A 272 -8.70 12.45 4.33
C ASP A 272 -10.02 12.04 3.67
N GLN A 273 -10.16 12.41 2.40
CA GLN A 273 -11.31 12.01 1.60
C GLN A 273 -11.27 10.52 1.25
N ARG A 274 -10.09 9.89 1.18
CA ARG A 274 -9.94 8.51 0.72
C ARG A 274 -10.46 7.50 1.74
N ALA A 275 -10.24 7.76 3.02
CA ALA A 275 -10.81 6.99 4.11
C ALA A 275 -12.35 7.03 4.09
N LYS A 276 -12.92 8.22 3.83
CA LYS A 276 -14.37 8.43 3.71
C LYS A 276 -14.95 7.68 2.50
N ILE A 277 -14.26 7.73 1.35
CA ILE A 277 -14.65 6.97 0.15
C ILE A 277 -14.65 5.46 0.41
N LEU A 278 -13.61 4.94 1.08
CA LEU A 278 -13.53 3.52 1.42
C LEU A 278 -14.72 3.11 2.30
N TYR A 279 -14.99 3.86 3.36
CA TYR A 279 -16.13 3.60 4.25
C TYR A 279 -17.47 3.64 3.51
N ASP A 280 -17.72 4.69 2.73
CA ASP A 280 -18.95 4.82 1.93
C ASP A 280 -19.12 3.64 0.97
N THR A 281 -18.02 3.16 0.38
CA THR A 281 -18.04 1.99 -0.53
C THR A 281 -18.49 0.73 0.19
N LEU A 282 -17.94 0.46 1.38
CA LEU A 282 -18.32 -0.72 2.17
C LEU A 282 -19.79 -0.62 2.63
N ILE A 283 -20.26 0.59 2.96
CA ILE A 283 -21.66 0.84 3.29
C ILE A 283 -22.57 0.62 2.08
N GLU A 284 -22.16 0.86 0.84
CA GLU A 284 -22.96 0.48 -0.34
C GLU A 284 -23.06 -1.05 -0.50
N PHE A 285 -21.98 -1.78 -0.26
CA PHE A 285 -21.99 -3.24 -0.28
C PHE A 285 -22.84 -3.87 0.84
N ARG A 286 -22.98 -3.19 1.99
CA ARG A 286 -23.90 -3.63 3.07
C ARG A 286 -25.32 -3.89 2.57
N TYR A 287 -25.79 -3.12 1.61
CA TYR A 287 -27.17 -3.21 1.09
C TYR A 287 -27.27 -4.08 -0.18
N LYS A 288 -26.26 -4.89 -0.48
CA LYS A 288 -26.27 -5.84 -1.60
C LYS A 288 -26.54 -7.25 -1.06
N ASP A 289 -27.73 -7.77 -1.34
CA ASP A 289 -28.16 -9.10 -0.86
C ASP A 289 -27.44 -10.26 -1.56
N ASN A 290 -26.85 -9.99 -2.73
CA ASN A 290 -26.11 -10.95 -3.55
C ASN A 290 -24.64 -11.15 -3.12
N VAL A 291 -24.20 -10.51 -2.03
CA VAL A 291 -22.88 -10.72 -1.44
C VAL A 291 -22.91 -11.99 -0.58
N GLU A 292 -22.29 -13.06 -1.07
CA GLU A 292 -22.28 -14.36 -0.39
C GLU A 292 -21.28 -14.41 0.75
N GLN A 293 -20.15 -13.70 0.60
CA GLN A 293 -19.09 -13.67 1.59
C GLN A 293 -18.39 -12.31 1.60
N ILE A 294 -17.99 -11.87 2.80
CA ILE A 294 -17.27 -10.63 3.06
C ILE A 294 -16.01 -10.94 3.85
N ILE A 295 -14.87 -10.46 3.37
CA ILE A 295 -13.59 -10.60 4.04
C ILE A 295 -13.06 -9.19 4.28
N ILE A 296 -12.85 -8.82 5.54
CA ILE A 296 -12.10 -7.62 5.91
C ILE A 296 -10.75 -8.02 6.48
N SER A 297 -9.68 -7.37 6.03
CA SER A 297 -8.33 -7.68 6.50
C SER A 297 -7.50 -6.44 6.77
N GLY A 298 -6.65 -6.51 7.79
CA GLY A 298 -5.63 -5.50 8.08
C GLY A 298 -4.62 -6.00 9.12
N PRO A 299 -3.57 -5.22 9.43
CA PRO A 299 -2.64 -5.57 10.48
C PRO A 299 -3.09 -5.01 11.84
N ARG A 300 -3.03 -5.84 12.90
CA ARG A 300 -3.08 -5.39 14.31
C ARG A 300 -4.26 -4.46 14.63
N ILE A 301 -5.43 -4.83 14.14
CA ILE A 301 -6.70 -4.14 14.42
C ILE A 301 -7.30 -4.75 15.68
N GLU A 302 -7.71 -3.89 16.61
CA GLU A 302 -8.50 -4.27 17.78
C GLU A 302 -9.95 -4.53 17.39
N GLU A 303 -10.54 -5.59 17.94
CA GLU A 303 -11.97 -5.88 17.84
C GLU A 303 -12.48 -5.87 16.38
N ILE A 304 -11.73 -6.47 15.46
CA ILE A 304 -12.05 -6.48 14.02
C ILE A 304 -13.45 -7.05 13.74
N GLU A 305 -13.94 -7.94 14.60
CA GLU A 305 -15.30 -8.45 14.59
C GLU A 305 -16.36 -7.38 14.83
N LYS A 306 -16.10 -6.42 15.74
CA LYS A 306 -17.01 -5.30 15.97
C LYS A 306 -16.98 -4.33 14.81
N VAL A 307 -15.81 -4.11 14.20
CA VAL A 307 -15.66 -3.29 13.00
C VAL A 307 -16.50 -3.88 11.87
N GLY A 308 -16.33 -5.17 11.55
CA GLY A 308 -17.11 -5.86 10.52
C GLY A 308 -18.61 -5.82 10.81
N LYS A 309 -19.01 -6.08 12.06
CA LYS A 309 -20.41 -6.00 12.49
C LYS A 309 -20.99 -4.59 12.37
N SER A 310 -20.24 -3.54 12.70
CA SER A 310 -20.70 -2.16 12.59
C SER A 310 -20.99 -1.75 11.13
N ILE A 311 -20.07 -2.11 10.23
CA ILE A 311 -20.15 -1.76 8.81
C ILE A 311 -21.25 -2.57 8.12
N PHE A 312 -21.24 -3.90 8.27
CA PHE A 312 -22.13 -4.79 7.51
C PHE A 312 -23.41 -5.20 8.24
N GLY A 313 -23.50 -4.98 9.55
CA GLY A 313 -24.67 -5.37 10.35
C GLY A 313 -24.80 -6.88 10.57
N ILE A 314 -23.74 -7.65 10.30
CA ILE A 314 -23.71 -9.12 10.39
C ILE A 314 -22.60 -9.52 11.38
N GLU A 315 -22.84 -10.55 12.20
CA GLU A 315 -21.80 -11.10 13.07
C GLU A 315 -20.58 -11.49 12.25
N THR A 316 -19.41 -11.06 12.71
CA THR A 316 -18.14 -11.26 12.02
C THR A 316 -17.29 -12.26 12.79
N LYS A 317 -16.75 -13.24 12.09
CA LYS A 317 -15.83 -14.22 12.68
C LYS A 317 -14.44 -13.61 12.82
N ASP A 318 -13.94 -13.52 14.05
CA ASP A 318 -12.60 -13.03 14.36
C ASP A 318 -11.51 -14.09 14.10
N HIS A 319 -10.47 -13.67 13.36
CA HIS A 319 -9.22 -14.38 13.15
C HIS A 319 -8.04 -13.45 13.45
N THR A 320 -7.88 -13.08 14.71
CA THR A 320 -6.77 -12.26 15.20
C THR A 320 -5.59 -13.09 15.69
N THR A 321 -4.37 -12.72 15.32
CA THR A 321 -3.12 -13.27 15.88
C THR A 321 -2.02 -12.23 15.94
N ASP A 322 -1.22 -12.24 17.01
CA ASP A 322 -0.03 -11.39 17.15
C ASP A 322 1.26 -12.12 16.79
N ILE A 323 1.18 -13.42 16.49
CA ILE A 323 2.34 -14.26 16.23
C ILE A 323 2.89 -13.95 14.83
N SER A 324 4.13 -13.48 14.78
CA SER A 324 4.89 -13.34 13.54
C SER A 324 5.68 -14.63 13.27
N PRO A 325 5.62 -15.20 12.05
CA PRO A 325 6.47 -16.32 11.64
C PRO A 325 7.95 -15.96 11.47
N VAL A 326 8.28 -14.67 11.60
CA VAL A 326 9.61 -14.08 11.46
C VAL A 326 9.93 -13.32 12.75
N LEU A 327 11.10 -13.59 13.35
CA LEU A 327 11.58 -12.87 14.53
C LEU A 327 11.92 -11.42 14.16
N ASN A 328 11.33 -10.45 14.85
CA ASN A 328 11.68 -9.04 14.69
C ASN A 328 12.55 -8.57 15.86
N LEU A 329 13.80 -8.18 15.57
CA LEU A 329 14.72 -7.56 16.53
C LEU A 329 14.87 -6.08 16.21
N THR A 330 14.86 -5.25 17.24
CA THR A 330 15.12 -3.80 17.09
C THR A 330 16.37 -3.43 17.86
N TYR A 331 17.26 -2.66 17.24
CA TYR A 331 18.44 -2.11 17.88
C TYR A 331 18.32 -0.59 17.92
N SER A 332 18.73 0.03 19.03
CA SER A 332 18.80 1.49 19.13
C SER A 332 20.17 1.94 19.60
N ILE A 333 20.56 3.15 19.18
CA ILE A 333 21.73 3.83 19.76
C ILE A 333 21.21 4.91 20.69
N LYS A 334 21.66 4.88 21.94
CA LYS A 334 21.32 5.87 22.97
C LYS A 334 22.57 6.47 23.59
N LYS A 335 22.53 7.77 23.86
CA LYS A 335 23.54 8.42 24.69
C LYS A 335 23.10 8.44 26.15
N VAL A 336 23.98 7.98 27.04
CA VAL A 336 23.81 8.11 28.49
C VAL A 336 25.05 8.80 29.04
N ASP A 337 24.87 9.99 29.60
CA ASP A 337 25.93 10.91 30.01
C ASP A 337 26.93 11.23 28.86
N LYS A 338 28.15 10.69 28.96
CA LYS A 338 29.24 10.85 27.98
C LYS A 338 29.51 9.60 27.15
N LYS A 339 28.76 8.52 27.39
CA LYS A 339 28.94 7.23 26.73
C LYS A 339 27.75 6.93 25.81
N TYR A 340 27.99 6.09 24.82
CA TYR A 340 26.94 5.61 23.91
C TYR A 340 26.75 4.12 24.10
N TYR A 341 25.50 3.67 23.97
CA TYR A 341 25.11 2.29 24.15
C TYR A 341 24.30 1.84 22.96
N LEU A 342 24.61 0.64 22.46
CA LEU A 342 23.76 -0.11 21.55
C LEU A 342 22.82 -0.96 22.41
N LYS A 343 21.53 -0.80 22.20
CA LYS A 343 20.50 -1.59 22.87
C LYS A 343 19.84 -2.53 21.89
N GLN A 344 19.48 -3.72 22.34
CA GLN A 344 18.72 -4.71 21.57
C GLN A 344 17.42 -5.02 22.30
N TYR A 345 16.32 -4.96 21.56
CA TYR A 345 14.97 -5.17 22.03
C TYR A 345 14.37 -6.41 21.38
N CYS A 346 13.73 -7.23 22.20
CA CYS A 346 13.04 -8.45 21.84
C CYS A 346 11.70 -8.53 22.58
N ALA A 347 10.64 -8.98 21.90
CA ALA A 347 9.31 -9.09 22.50
C ALA A 347 9.24 -10.06 23.70
N LEU A 348 10.24 -10.94 23.86
CA LEU A 348 10.31 -11.91 24.96
C LEU A 348 11.13 -11.41 26.17
N THR A 349 11.66 -10.19 26.13
CA THR A 349 12.46 -9.59 27.21
C THR A 349 11.76 -8.35 27.76
N GLN A 350 11.74 -8.20 29.09
CA GLN A 350 11.14 -7.03 29.76
C GLN A 350 11.98 -5.76 29.59
N GLU A 351 13.31 -5.91 29.60
CA GLU A 351 14.26 -4.82 29.41
C GLU A 351 15.20 -5.13 28.25
N PRO A 352 15.66 -4.12 27.50
CA PRO A 352 16.62 -4.32 26.43
C PRO A 352 17.97 -4.81 26.95
N LEU A 353 18.62 -5.68 26.19
CA LEU A 353 20.04 -5.94 26.38
C LEU A 353 20.82 -4.69 25.95
N THR A 354 21.90 -4.38 26.66
CA THR A 354 22.70 -3.18 26.39
C THR A 354 24.18 -3.52 26.27
N LEU A 355 24.85 -2.86 25.33
CA LEU A 355 26.27 -2.97 25.10
C LEU A 355 26.87 -1.58 24.94
N GLU A 356 27.89 -1.26 25.73
CA GLU A 356 28.64 0.00 25.58
C GLU A 356 29.37 0.02 24.22
N ILE A 357 29.25 1.12 23.48
CA ILE A 357 29.92 1.35 22.20
C ILE A 357 31.36 1.76 22.47
N GLU A 358 32.31 0.99 21.95
CA GLU A 358 33.75 1.22 22.12
C GLU A 358 34.28 2.24 21.10
N ASN A 359 33.73 2.23 19.89
CA ASN A 359 34.18 3.02 18.74
C ASN A 359 33.20 4.17 18.44
N ALA A 360 33.09 5.14 19.35
CA ALA A 360 32.11 6.24 19.27
C ALA A 360 32.37 7.24 18.11
N GLU A 361 33.57 7.24 17.52
CA GLU A 361 33.93 8.02 16.35
C GLU A 361 33.10 7.66 15.10
N ILE A 362 32.59 6.43 15.03
CA ILE A 362 31.72 5.99 13.92
C ILE A 362 30.37 6.74 13.92
N ILE A 363 29.97 7.28 15.07
CA ILE A 363 28.68 7.93 15.29
C ILE A 363 28.80 9.45 15.53
N GLU A 364 29.84 10.11 15.01
CA GLU A 364 30.11 11.57 15.16
C GLU A 364 28.92 12.49 14.75
N GLY A 365 27.92 11.99 14.04
CA GLY A 365 26.69 12.69 13.66
C GLY A 365 25.47 12.51 14.57
N TYR A 366 25.57 11.72 15.64
CA TYR A 366 24.46 11.42 16.57
C TYR A 366 23.87 12.68 17.23
N GLY A 367 22.55 12.70 17.45
CA GLY A 367 21.84 13.75 18.19
C GLY A 367 21.82 15.12 17.50
N LYS A 368 22.26 15.20 16.24
CA LYS A 368 22.14 16.43 15.44
C LYS A 368 20.74 16.49 14.84
N LYS A 369 20.18 17.70 14.68
CA LYS A 369 18.84 17.88 14.10
C LYS A 369 18.78 17.78 12.57
N GLN A 370 19.92 17.95 11.89
CA GLN A 370 20.00 17.97 10.41
C GLN A 370 20.71 16.73 9.87
N TYR A 371 20.39 16.35 8.63
CA TYR A 371 21.12 15.34 7.85
C TYR A 371 22.42 15.97 7.32
N THR A 372 23.42 16.10 8.20
CA THR A 372 24.75 16.61 7.84
C THR A 372 25.59 15.51 7.19
N ASP A 373 26.66 15.88 6.49
CA ASP A 373 27.59 14.91 5.89
C ASP A 373 28.17 13.94 6.92
N ARG A 374 28.39 14.40 8.17
CA ARG A 374 28.81 13.55 9.28
C ARG A 374 27.77 12.49 9.63
N TYR A 375 26.49 12.86 9.69
CA TYR A 375 25.40 11.90 9.93
C TYR A 375 25.24 10.94 8.74
N LEU A 376 25.34 11.44 7.51
CA LEU A 376 25.23 10.60 6.31
C LEU A 376 26.39 9.59 6.24
N SER A 377 27.60 9.98 6.65
CA SER A 377 28.75 9.09 6.80
C SER A 377 28.50 8.01 7.87
N TYR A 378 28.02 8.41 9.04
CA TYR A 378 27.59 7.49 10.11
C TYR A 378 26.56 6.46 9.59
N LEU A 379 25.48 6.94 8.96
CA LEU A 379 24.45 6.07 8.40
C LEU A 379 25.02 5.13 7.34
N ASN A 380 25.86 5.63 6.43
CA ASN A 380 26.49 4.82 5.39
C ASN A 380 27.39 3.71 5.97
N ASN A 381 28.15 4.01 7.01
CA ASN A 381 29.00 3.01 7.68
C ASN A 381 28.17 1.89 8.30
N VAL A 382 27.08 2.23 8.99
CA VAL A 382 26.17 1.25 9.60
C VAL A 382 25.47 0.42 8.52
N VAL A 383 24.89 1.05 7.51
CA VAL A 383 24.21 0.36 6.40
C VAL A 383 25.17 -0.60 5.68
N LYS A 384 26.41 -0.20 5.43
CA LYS A 384 27.43 -1.09 4.86
C LYS A 384 27.75 -2.26 5.79
N GLY A 385 27.95 -2.00 7.08
CA GLY A 385 28.39 -3.02 8.03
C GLY A 385 27.39 -4.16 8.27
N VAL A 386 26.10 -3.83 8.43
CA VAL A 386 25.03 -4.83 8.68
C VAL A 386 24.16 -5.15 7.47
N GLY A 387 24.22 -4.31 6.43
CA GLY A 387 23.37 -4.40 5.25
C GLY A 387 24.04 -4.96 4.00
N GLU A 388 25.36 -5.22 4.02
CA GLU A 388 26.02 -5.83 2.86
C GLU A 388 25.40 -7.20 2.53
N ASN A 389 25.09 -7.42 1.25
CA ASN A 389 24.36 -8.59 0.73
C ASN A 389 22.94 -8.80 1.27
N CYS A 390 22.41 -7.82 2.01
CA CYS A 390 21.05 -7.84 2.54
C CYS A 390 20.18 -6.84 1.79
N GLN A 391 18.87 -7.09 1.75
CA GLN A 391 17.93 -6.07 1.27
C GLN A 391 17.64 -5.08 2.41
N ASN A 392 17.91 -3.81 2.16
CA ASN A 392 17.91 -2.73 3.14
C ASN A 392 16.87 -1.67 2.76
N ILE A 393 16.03 -1.31 3.71
CA ILE A 393 15.17 -0.13 3.64
C ILE A 393 15.73 0.94 4.56
N VAL A 394 16.00 2.13 4.03
CA VAL A 394 16.39 3.30 4.81
C VAL A 394 15.23 4.30 4.81
N PHE A 395 14.63 4.50 5.98
CA PHE A 395 13.51 5.42 6.12
C PHE A 395 13.97 6.88 6.02
N SER A 396 13.14 7.71 5.39
CA SER A 396 13.37 9.12 5.22
C SER A 396 12.10 9.94 5.47
N PRO A 397 12.21 11.11 6.14
CA PRO A 397 11.07 11.95 6.48
C PRO A 397 10.36 12.54 5.26
N THR A 398 11.11 12.86 4.19
CA THR A 398 10.58 13.58 3.02
C THR A 398 11.20 13.04 1.73
N SER A 399 10.53 13.25 0.59
CA SER A 399 11.05 12.85 -0.72
C SER A 399 12.41 13.49 -1.05
N ASP A 400 12.61 14.76 -0.71
CA ASP A 400 13.90 15.45 -0.92
C ASP A 400 15.01 14.84 -0.05
N SER A 401 14.71 14.58 1.22
CA SER A 401 15.66 13.89 2.10
C SER A 401 15.97 12.48 1.62
N ALA A 402 15.00 11.75 1.07
CA ALA A 402 15.20 10.40 0.56
C ALA A 402 16.21 10.40 -0.59
N ARG A 403 16.06 11.34 -1.53
CA ARG A 403 16.99 11.56 -2.64
C ARG A 403 18.39 11.95 -2.15
N LYS A 404 18.48 12.88 -1.19
CA LYS A 404 19.77 13.33 -0.62
C LYS A 404 20.51 12.21 0.13
N ILE A 405 19.79 11.42 0.92
CA ILE A 405 20.35 10.25 1.61
C ILE A 405 20.83 9.24 0.58
N ALA A 406 20.01 8.88 -0.41
CA ALA A 406 20.40 7.93 -1.46
C ALA A 406 21.64 8.39 -2.25
N MET A 407 21.78 9.70 -2.49
CA MET A 407 22.97 10.28 -3.11
C MET A 407 24.24 10.16 -2.26
N ALA A 408 24.11 10.08 -0.93
CA ALA A 408 25.23 9.98 -0.01
C ALA A 408 25.60 8.53 0.35
N LEU A 409 24.66 7.60 0.23
CA LEU A 409 24.91 6.18 0.42
C LEU A 409 25.63 5.57 -0.80
N GLY A 410 26.31 4.44 -0.57
CA GLY A 410 26.85 3.62 -1.64
C GLY A 410 26.82 2.15 -1.27
N ASP A 411 26.39 1.31 -2.22
CA ASP A 411 26.26 -0.12 -2.07
C ASP A 411 26.98 -0.81 -3.24
N THR A 412 28.12 -1.44 -2.93
CA THR A 412 28.96 -2.13 -3.93
C THR A 412 28.65 -3.62 -4.02
N SER A 413 27.62 -4.11 -3.32
CA SER A 413 27.29 -5.55 -3.28
C SER A 413 26.77 -6.07 -4.62
N ASN A 414 26.09 -5.22 -5.39
CA ASN A 414 25.51 -5.55 -6.69
C ASN A 414 26.22 -4.87 -7.86
N GLY A 415 26.08 -5.44 -9.06
CA GLY A 415 26.47 -4.79 -10.31
C GLY A 415 25.60 -3.57 -10.64
N ILE A 416 26.13 -2.65 -11.44
CA ILE A 416 25.39 -1.47 -11.91
C ILE A 416 24.37 -1.91 -12.97
N GLU A 417 23.08 -1.65 -12.73
CA GLU A 417 21.98 -1.89 -13.67
C GLU A 417 21.95 -0.84 -14.80
N ARG A 418 22.91 -0.92 -15.74
CA ARG A 418 23.09 0.07 -16.83
C ARG A 418 21.85 0.23 -17.71
N GLU A 419 21.20 -0.86 -18.10
CA GLU A 419 20.00 -0.81 -18.94
C GLU A 419 18.85 -0.05 -18.25
N LEU A 420 18.74 -0.15 -16.92
CA LEU A 420 17.71 0.56 -16.16
C LEU A 420 18.01 2.07 -16.10
N ILE A 421 19.29 2.42 -15.93
CA ILE A 421 19.77 3.81 -15.97
C ILE A 421 19.49 4.43 -17.34
N GLU A 422 19.81 3.73 -18.42
CA GLU A 422 19.54 4.16 -19.80
C GLU A 422 18.03 4.35 -20.02
N TYR A 423 17.21 3.40 -19.56
CA TYR A 423 15.75 3.50 -19.63
C TYR A 423 15.20 4.75 -18.91
N TYR A 424 15.71 5.08 -17.72
CA TYR A 424 15.32 6.30 -16.99
C TYR A 424 15.84 7.57 -17.66
N GLY A 425 17.03 7.53 -18.23
CA GLY A 425 17.58 8.62 -19.03
C GLY A 425 16.69 8.97 -20.23
N MET A 426 16.23 7.95 -20.96
CA MET A 426 15.38 8.10 -22.16
C MET A 426 13.94 8.49 -21.84
N THR A 427 13.35 7.97 -20.76
CA THR A 427 11.92 8.15 -20.46
C THR A 427 11.64 9.32 -19.50
N VAL A 428 12.60 9.71 -18.68
CA VAL A 428 12.49 10.85 -17.74
C VAL A 428 13.46 11.94 -18.15
N ARG A 429 14.75 11.77 -17.88
CA ARG A 429 15.84 12.67 -18.26
C ARG A 429 17.19 12.08 -17.86
N GLU A 430 18.25 12.36 -18.61
CA GLU A 430 19.62 11.91 -18.28
C GLU A 430 20.11 12.37 -16.90
N ASN A 431 19.80 13.61 -16.49
CA ASN A 431 20.22 14.16 -15.20
C ASN A 431 19.29 13.78 -14.03
N TYR A 432 18.36 12.84 -14.23
CA TYR A 432 17.46 12.39 -13.18
C TYR A 432 18.25 11.76 -12.03
N SER A 433 17.96 12.15 -10.78
CA SER A 433 18.81 11.75 -9.65
C SER A 433 18.86 10.24 -9.44
N LEU A 434 17.81 9.51 -9.81
CA LEU A 434 17.78 8.04 -9.71
C LEU A 434 18.84 7.39 -10.61
N CYS A 435 19.17 7.97 -11.77
CA CYS A 435 20.28 7.51 -12.61
C CYS A 435 21.60 7.54 -11.83
N LYS A 436 21.88 8.65 -11.14
CA LYS A 436 23.11 8.85 -10.36
C LYS A 436 23.17 7.97 -9.10
N THR A 437 22.05 7.69 -8.46
CA THR A 437 22.06 6.81 -7.28
C THR A 437 22.21 5.34 -7.68
N LEU A 438 21.60 4.93 -8.79
CA LEU A 438 21.72 3.56 -9.31
C LEU A 438 23.15 3.22 -9.73
N GLU A 439 23.93 4.19 -10.20
CA GLU A 439 25.38 4.03 -10.43
C GLU A 439 26.14 3.64 -9.15
N LYS A 440 25.60 3.96 -7.98
CA LYS A 440 26.15 3.61 -6.66
C LYS A 440 25.48 2.38 -6.03
N GLY A 441 24.62 1.66 -6.77
CA GLY A 441 23.88 0.51 -6.27
C GLY A 441 22.73 0.83 -5.30
N VAL A 442 22.35 2.11 -5.16
CA VAL A 442 21.31 2.59 -4.24
C VAL A 442 20.14 3.20 -5.00
N ALA A 443 18.92 2.96 -4.56
CA ALA A 443 17.74 3.63 -5.08
C ALA A 443 17.04 4.49 -4.02
N TYR A 444 16.17 5.39 -4.47
CA TYR A 444 15.16 6.01 -3.60
C TYR A 444 13.76 5.73 -4.13
N HIS A 445 12.80 5.58 -3.21
CA HIS A 445 11.41 5.27 -3.51
C HIS A 445 10.45 6.19 -2.74
N HIS A 446 9.63 6.95 -3.46
CA HIS A 446 8.61 7.81 -2.87
C HIS A 446 7.45 8.06 -3.85
N GLY A 447 6.33 8.59 -3.34
CA GLY A 447 5.10 8.82 -4.13
C GLY A 447 5.25 9.70 -5.39
N LYS A 448 6.30 10.54 -5.47
CA LYS A 448 6.57 11.41 -6.65
C LYS A 448 7.25 10.70 -7.81
N LEU A 449 7.54 9.40 -7.72
CA LEU A 449 8.12 8.66 -8.83
C LEU A 449 7.06 8.41 -9.93
N PRO A 450 7.40 8.54 -11.22
CA PRO A 450 6.55 8.08 -12.32
C PRO A 450 6.17 6.59 -12.18
N MET A 451 5.01 6.19 -12.68
CA MET A 451 4.53 4.81 -12.49
C MET A 451 5.42 3.78 -13.20
N HIS A 452 5.89 4.09 -14.42
CA HIS A 452 6.83 3.22 -15.14
C HIS A 452 8.15 3.04 -14.36
N VAL A 453 8.68 4.12 -13.79
CA VAL A 453 9.87 4.10 -12.91
C VAL A 453 9.62 3.27 -11.66
N ARG A 454 8.47 3.43 -11.00
CA ARG A 454 8.12 2.64 -9.81
C ARG A 454 8.10 1.15 -10.11
N ARG A 455 7.36 0.72 -11.15
CA ARG A 455 7.26 -0.70 -11.50
C ARG A 455 8.60 -1.34 -11.84
N THR A 456 9.41 -0.68 -12.68
CA THR A 456 10.72 -1.22 -13.04
C THR A 456 11.69 -1.23 -11.86
N LEU A 457 11.62 -0.21 -10.98
CA LEU A 457 12.42 -0.16 -9.76
C LEU A 457 12.00 -1.25 -8.76
N GLU A 458 10.70 -1.43 -8.52
CA GLU A 458 10.15 -2.48 -7.66
C GLU A 458 10.56 -3.87 -8.16
N LYS A 459 10.51 -4.11 -9.48
CA LYS A 459 11.02 -5.34 -10.09
C LYS A 459 12.52 -5.54 -9.86
N ALA A 460 13.32 -4.51 -10.08
CA ALA A 460 14.77 -4.57 -9.85
C ALA A 460 15.11 -4.86 -8.38
N ILE A 461 14.34 -4.32 -7.43
CA ILE A 461 14.49 -4.64 -6.01
C ILE A 461 14.05 -6.08 -5.74
N ALA A 462 12.90 -6.52 -6.25
CA ALA A 462 12.40 -7.89 -6.07
C ALA A 462 13.38 -8.96 -6.60
N ASP A 463 14.03 -8.67 -7.73
CA ASP A 463 15.05 -9.51 -8.36
C ASP A 463 16.43 -9.40 -7.70
N LYS A 464 16.55 -8.65 -6.59
CA LYS A 464 17.80 -8.37 -5.86
C LYS A 464 18.90 -7.71 -6.71
N LYS A 465 18.53 -7.05 -7.79
CA LYS A 465 19.42 -6.19 -8.57
C LYS A 465 19.77 -4.92 -7.81
N ILE A 466 18.87 -4.48 -6.93
CA ILE A 466 19.06 -3.36 -6.01
C ILE A 466 18.79 -3.83 -4.59
N ASN A 467 19.80 -3.71 -3.72
CA ASN A 467 19.73 -4.16 -2.34
C ASN A 467 19.31 -3.04 -1.39
N THR A 468 19.76 -1.81 -1.63
CA THR A 468 19.52 -0.69 -0.72
C THR A 468 18.57 0.36 -1.31
N VAL A 469 17.46 0.63 -0.60
CA VAL A 469 16.42 1.56 -1.02
C VAL A 469 16.11 2.56 0.08
N VAL A 470 16.15 3.85 -0.25
CA VAL A 470 15.75 4.93 0.67
C VAL A 470 14.32 5.35 0.39
N CYS A 471 13.42 5.30 1.38
CA CYS A 471 12.00 5.55 1.15
C CYS A 471 11.30 6.40 2.20
N THR A 472 10.19 7.02 1.82
CA THR A 472 9.25 7.66 2.76
C THR A 472 8.18 6.68 3.23
N THR A 473 7.21 7.15 4.03
CA THR A 473 6.04 6.38 4.49
C THR A 473 5.20 5.75 3.37
N THR A 474 5.38 6.16 2.11
CA THR A 474 4.69 5.56 0.96
C THR A 474 4.94 4.06 0.78
N LEU A 475 6.10 3.56 1.24
CA LEU A 475 6.41 2.13 1.20
C LEU A 475 5.64 1.32 2.26
N LEU A 476 5.11 1.99 3.30
CA LEU A 476 4.24 1.35 4.30
C LEU A 476 2.88 0.93 3.70
N GLN A 477 2.42 1.64 2.67
CA GLN A 477 1.03 1.60 2.18
C GLN A 477 0.81 0.76 0.91
N GLY A 478 1.44 -0.42 0.83
CA GLY A 478 1.03 -1.43 -0.17
C GLY A 478 2.00 -1.65 -1.34
N VAL A 479 3.30 -1.67 -1.06
CA VAL A 479 4.26 -2.38 -1.90
C VAL A 479 4.90 -3.47 -1.04
N ASN A 480 4.79 -4.74 -1.46
CA ASN A 480 5.50 -5.83 -0.83
C ASN A 480 6.98 -5.79 -1.25
N LEU A 481 7.75 -4.86 -0.65
CA LEU A 481 9.21 -4.83 -0.75
C LEU A 481 9.78 -5.47 0.52
N PRO A 482 10.11 -6.77 0.49
CA PRO A 482 10.43 -7.50 1.68
C PRO A 482 11.93 -7.25 1.95
N ALA A 483 12.27 -6.59 3.06
CA ALA A 483 13.66 -6.22 3.41
C ALA A 483 14.14 -7.06 4.60
N GLN A 484 15.44 -7.28 4.73
CA GLN A 484 16.01 -7.92 5.93
C GLN A 484 16.30 -6.88 7.01
N ASN A 485 16.73 -5.69 6.60
CA ASN A 485 17.08 -4.60 7.51
C ASN A 485 16.26 -3.34 7.20
N VAL A 486 15.82 -2.67 8.26
CA VAL A 486 15.16 -1.38 8.21
C VAL A 486 15.96 -0.39 9.05
N PHE A 487 16.34 0.76 8.49
CA PHE A 487 17.11 1.81 9.17
C PHE A 487 16.25 3.05 9.35
N ILE A 488 16.14 3.55 10.58
CA ILE A 488 15.27 4.68 10.93
C ILE A 488 16.07 5.62 11.80
N ARG A 489 16.08 6.90 11.45
CA ARG A 489 16.76 7.91 12.28
C ARG A 489 15.96 8.25 13.53
N ASN A 490 14.78 8.78 13.32
CA ASN A 490 13.88 9.42 14.28
C ASN A 490 12.43 9.30 13.77
N PRO A 491 11.40 9.60 14.59
CA PRO A 491 10.00 9.44 14.17
C PRO A 491 9.52 10.60 13.27
N HIS A 492 10.32 11.66 13.12
CA HIS A 492 9.89 12.89 12.47
C HIS A 492 9.58 12.68 10.99
N LEU A 493 8.42 13.17 10.52
CA LEU A 493 8.08 13.26 9.09
C LEU A 493 8.46 14.63 8.51
N TYR A 494 9.43 15.29 9.14
CA TYR A 494 9.91 16.62 8.79
C TYR A 494 11.41 16.75 9.03
N VAL A 495 12.04 17.69 8.32
CA VAL A 495 13.44 18.06 8.55
C VAL A 495 13.56 19.25 9.51
N LYS A 496 12.55 20.12 9.53
CA LYS A 496 12.44 21.26 10.46
C LYS A 496 11.02 21.34 11.00
N LYS A 497 10.89 21.42 12.32
CA LYS A 497 9.58 21.45 13.00
C LYS A 497 8.81 22.72 12.59
N GLN A 498 7.58 22.54 12.12
CA GLN A 498 6.60 23.59 11.82
C GLN A 498 5.35 23.36 12.68
N LYS A 499 4.42 24.33 12.73
CA LYS A 499 3.18 24.22 13.51
C LYS A 499 2.29 23.01 13.13
N GLN A 500 2.48 22.41 11.95
CA GLN A 500 1.73 21.25 11.45
C GLN A 500 2.66 20.07 11.12
N SER A 501 3.82 20.00 11.79
CA SER A 501 4.73 18.87 11.66
C SER A 501 4.09 17.60 12.22
N SER A 502 4.10 16.53 11.44
CA SER A 502 3.65 15.20 11.85
C SER A 502 4.84 14.31 12.18
N GLU A 503 4.62 13.35 13.05
CA GLU A 503 5.57 12.31 13.44
C GLU A 503 4.94 10.96 13.11
N LEU A 504 5.75 9.92 12.90
CA LEU A 504 5.26 8.55 12.82
C LEU A 504 4.49 8.25 14.11
N THR A 505 3.39 7.54 13.99
CA THR A 505 2.72 6.94 15.16
C THR A 505 3.38 5.63 15.57
N ASN A 506 3.20 5.18 16.82
CA ASN A 506 3.66 3.86 17.27
C ASN A 506 3.17 2.73 16.33
N TYR A 507 1.94 2.84 15.84
CA TYR A 507 1.36 1.92 14.86
C TYR A 507 2.07 1.94 13.49
N GLU A 508 2.41 3.11 12.95
CA GLU A 508 3.16 3.22 11.69
C GLU A 508 4.60 2.70 11.84
N MET A 509 5.23 2.93 12.99
CA MET A 509 6.53 2.37 13.34
C MET A 509 6.48 0.85 13.41
N ALA A 510 5.48 0.28 14.09
CA ALA A 510 5.22 -1.16 14.14
C ALA A 510 5.07 -1.78 12.74
N ASN A 511 4.31 -1.13 11.84
CA ASN A 511 4.14 -1.58 10.46
C ASN A 511 5.45 -1.51 9.66
N LEU A 512 6.27 -0.48 9.89
CA LEU A 512 7.58 -0.36 9.26
C LEU A 512 8.51 -1.49 9.69
N ARG A 513 8.54 -1.81 10.99
CA ARG A 513 9.30 -2.96 11.52
C ARG A 513 8.81 -4.28 10.96
N GLY A 514 7.49 -4.44 10.80
CA GLY A 514 6.89 -5.65 10.23
C GLY A 514 7.23 -5.90 8.75
N ARG A 515 7.90 -4.95 8.07
CA ARG A 515 8.49 -5.14 6.73
C ARG A 515 9.90 -5.77 6.78
N ALA A 516 10.52 -5.82 7.96
CA ALA A 516 11.79 -6.49 8.17
C ALA A 516 11.58 -8.00 8.27
N GLY A 517 12.45 -8.75 7.59
CA GLY A 517 12.42 -10.19 7.41
C GLY A 517 11.28 -10.66 6.49
N ARG A 518 11.56 -11.69 5.70
CA ARG A 518 10.65 -12.14 4.63
C ARG A 518 10.13 -13.55 4.93
N LEU A 519 8.82 -13.71 4.85
CA LEU A 519 8.18 -15.02 4.94
C LEU A 519 8.79 -15.98 3.91
N LEU A 520 9.06 -17.22 4.34
CA LEU A 520 9.72 -18.28 3.55
C LEU A 520 11.19 -18.03 3.16
N LYS A 521 11.82 -16.92 3.56
CA LYS A 521 13.22 -16.65 3.21
C LYS A 521 14.12 -16.31 4.39
N ASP A 522 13.61 -15.57 5.38
CA ASP A 522 14.42 -15.10 6.50
C ASP A 522 13.76 -15.49 7.83
N TYR A 523 14.58 -15.93 8.80
CA TYR A 523 14.13 -16.16 10.16
C TYR A 523 14.10 -14.89 11.01
N ILE A 524 14.95 -13.91 10.67
CA ILE A 524 15.13 -12.67 11.45
C ILE A 524 14.95 -11.45 10.53
N GLY A 525 14.10 -10.52 10.96
CA GLY A 525 14.02 -9.15 10.49
C GLY A 525 14.64 -8.19 11.51
N ARG A 526 15.43 -7.21 11.06
CA ARG A 526 16.12 -6.27 11.95
C ARG A 526 15.71 -4.83 11.67
N THR A 527 15.45 -4.08 12.73
CA THR A 527 15.25 -2.63 12.66
C THR A 527 16.35 -1.91 13.45
N PHE A 528 16.97 -0.88 12.85
CA PHE A 528 18.02 -0.08 13.45
C PHE A 528 17.53 1.36 13.64
N VAL A 529 17.36 1.76 14.90
CA VAL A 529 17.02 3.12 15.32
C VAL A 529 18.31 3.88 15.62
N MET A 530 18.64 4.84 14.77
CA MET A 530 19.95 5.51 14.78
C MET A 530 20.09 6.59 15.87
N ASP A 531 18.96 7.04 16.43
CA ASP A 531 18.89 8.09 17.45
C ASP A 531 17.67 7.85 18.38
N GLU A 532 17.86 7.13 19.50
CA GLU A 532 16.77 6.84 20.45
C GLU A 532 16.28 8.10 21.17
N ASP A 533 17.17 9.06 21.44
CA ASP A 533 16.85 10.24 22.24
C ASP A 533 15.77 11.11 21.57
N GLU A 534 15.77 11.18 20.24
CA GLU A 534 14.75 11.91 19.47
C GLU A 534 13.34 11.27 19.55
N PHE A 535 13.23 9.98 19.90
CA PHE A 535 11.93 9.35 20.16
C PHE A 535 11.40 9.70 21.56
N ILE A 536 12.27 9.83 22.56
CA ILE A 536 11.88 10.14 23.95
C ILE A 536 11.32 11.57 24.07
N ASP A 537 11.85 12.51 23.29
CA ASP A 537 11.43 13.91 23.29
C ASP A 537 10.10 14.17 22.51
N SER A 538 9.52 13.13 21.91
CA SER A 538 8.29 13.20 21.11
C SER A 538 7.05 12.91 21.97
N GLU A 539 6.00 13.73 21.88
CA GLU A 539 4.76 13.53 22.64
C GLU A 539 4.10 12.19 22.25
N GLY A 540 3.93 11.26 23.20
CA GLY A 540 3.29 9.96 22.97
C GLY A 540 4.22 8.79 22.63
N TYR A 541 5.52 8.93 22.92
CA TYR A 541 6.50 7.85 22.89
C TYR A 541 7.07 7.62 24.28
N GLU A 542 6.46 6.75 25.10
CA GLU A 542 7.16 6.25 26.28
C GLU A 542 8.26 5.25 25.86
N GLN A 543 9.36 5.15 26.63
CA GLN A 543 10.51 4.31 26.28
C GLN A 543 10.15 2.82 26.09
N LEU A 544 9.01 2.39 26.66
CA LEU A 544 8.41 1.06 26.53
C LEU A 544 7.56 0.91 25.25
N GLU A 545 6.97 1.99 24.73
CA GLU A 545 6.05 2.00 23.57
C GLU A 545 6.76 1.99 22.21
N LEU A 546 8.06 2.30 22.17
CA LEU A 546 8.90 2.03 21.01
C LEU A 546 8.77 0.56 20.56
N PHE A 547 8.26 -0.35 21.41
CA PHE A 547 8.23 -1.81 21.24
C PHE A 547 6.85 -2.46 21.36
N GLU A 548 5.83 -1.78 21.89
CA GLU A 548 4.50 -2.38 21.94
C GLU A 548 4.00 -2.61 20.52
N ASP A 549 3.48 -3.81 20.28
CA ASP A 549 2.74 -4.10 19.07
C ASP A 549 1.36 -3.46 19.21
N VAL A 550 1.35 -2.13 19.08
CA VAL A 550 0.18 -1.30 19.31
C VAL A 550 -0.92 -1.71 18.35
N THR A 551 -2.05 -2.06 18.92
CA THR A 551 -3.26 -2.35 18.20
C THR A 551 -4.05 -1.06 17.97
N LYS A 552 -4.99 -1.10 17.03
CA LYS A 552 -5.69 0.11 16.59
C LYS A 552 -7.20 -0.07 16.57
N GLU A 553 -7.89 0.81 17.30
CA GLU A 553 -9.34 0.96 17.22
C GLU A 553 -9.75 1.64 15.91
N LEU A 554 -10.80 1.14 15.27
CA LEU A 554 -11.36 1.75 14.06
C LEU A 554 -12.71 2.44 14.35
N PRO A 555 -12.99 3.60 13.70
CA PRO A 555 -14.24 4.31 13.88
C PRO A 555 -15.43 3.49 13.33
N SER A 556 -16.55 3.55 14.04
CA SER A 556 -17.81 2.90 13.67
C SER A 556 -18.66 3.70 12.67
N GLY A 557 -18.23 4.91 12.28
CA GLY A 557 -18.91 5.77 11.31
C GLY A 557 -18.71 7.26 11.56
N TYR A 558 -19.71 8.06 11.17
CA TYR A 558 -19.71 9.52 11.28
C TYR A 558 -20.26 10.05 12.62
N GLU A 559 -20.71 9.18 13.54
CA GLU A 559 -21.41 9.55 14.78
C GLU A 559 -20.66 10.63 15.59
N GLN A 560 -19.39 10.40 15.88
CA GLN A 560 -18.60 11.32 16.71
C GLN A 560 -18.55 12.73 16.11
N LYS A 561 -18.26 12.85 14.81
CA LYS A 561 -18.19 14.14 14.10
C LYS A 561 -19.57 14.76 13.92
N PHE A 562 -20.60 13.94 13.69
CA PHE A 562 -21.98 14.43 13.60
C PHE A 562 -22.44 15.04 14.92
N GLU A 563 -22.19 14.37 16.05
CA GLU A 563 -22.55 14.90 17.37
C GLU A 563 -21.68 16.11 17.77
N GLU A 564 -20.38 16.13 17.41
CA GLU A 564 -19.49 17.28 17.67
C GLU A 564 -19.96 18.57 16.98
N TYR A 565 -20.50 18.48 15.77
CA TYR A 565 -20.94 19.63 14.96
C TYR A 565 -22.45 19.69 14.73
N LYS A 566 -23.24 19.01 15.57
CA LYS A 566 -24.66 18.78 15.32
C LYS A 566 -25.45 20.06 15.07
N ASP A 567 -25.32 21.04 15.97
CA ASP A 567 -26.06 22.30 15.87
C ASP A 567 -25.71 23.06 14.57
N PHE A 568 -24.43 23.10 14.19
CA PHE A 568 -23.99 23.74 12.94
C PHE A 568 -24.48 23.00 11.69
N ILE A 569 -24.50 21.66 11.74
CA ILE A 569 -25.01 20.82 10.65
C ILE A 569 -26.52 21.04 10.50
N GLU A 570 -27.28 21.00 11.59
CA GLU A 570 -28.73 21.22 11.59
C GLU A 570 -29.07 22.64 11.11
N GLU A 571 -28.36 23.66 11.59
CA GLU A 571 -28.53 25.05 11.14
C GLU A 571 -28.29 25.18 9.62
N ALA A 572 -27.20 24.59 9.09
CA ALA A 572 -26.92 24.65 7.66
C ALA A 572 -27.98 23.90 6.81
N LEU A 573 -28.53 22.80 7.32
CA LEU A 573 -29.62 22.07 6.68
C LEU A 573 -30.93 22.87 6.71
N ASP A 574 -31.23 23.52 7.83
CA ASP A 574 -32.44 24.32 8.04
C ASP A 574 -32.43 25.63 7.24
N ASN A 575 -31.29 26.31 7.18
CA ASN A 575 -31.10 27.54 6.40
C ASN A 575 -30.82 27.27 4.92
N ASN A 576 -30.65 26.01 4.51
CA ASN A 576 -30.29 25.61 3.15
C ASN A 576 -28.97 26.24 2.67
N THR A 577 -28.02 26.40 3.58
CA THR A 577 -26.71 26.98 3.28
C THR A 577 -25.86 25.98 2.49
N PRO A 578 -25.35 26.33 1.30
CA PRO A 578 -24.38 25.51 0.59
C PRO A 578 -23.09 25.31 1.41
N VAL A 579 -22.45 24.17 1.27
CA VAL A 579 -21.15 23.92 1.92
C VAL A 579 -20.10 24.90 1.38
N ASP A 580 -19.48 25.66 2.28
CA ASP A 580 -18.50 26.69 1.95
C ASP A 580 -17.17 26.54 2.74
N ALA A 581 -16.29 27.53 2.59
CA ALA A 581 -14.97 27.55 3.22
C ALA A 581 -14.98 27.62 4.76
N THR A 582 -16.10 27.97 5.38
CA THR A 582 -16.26 28.01 6.85
C THR A 582 -16.54 26.63 7.43
N MET A 583 -17.10 25.71 6.61
CA MET A 583 -17.56 24.39 7.03
C MET A 583 -16.51 23.28 6.87
N LYS A 584 -15.21 23.61 6.84
CA LYS A 584 -14.12 22.65 6.51
C LYS A 584 -14.11 21.35 7.31
N LYS A 585 -14.57 21.39 8.57
CA LYS A 585 -14.51 20.24 9.49
C LYS A 585 -15.71 19.29 9.38
N TYR A 586 -16.85 19.75 8.88
CA TYR A 586 -18.11 19.01 8.92
C TYR A 586 -18.92 19.08 7.62
N GLY A 587 -18.54 19.93 6.66
CA GLY A 587 -19.26 20.13 5.40
C GLY A 587 -19.42 18.85 4.58
N TYR A 588 -18.48 17.91 4.67
CA TYR A 588 -18.61 16.61 4.03
C TYR A 588 -19.79 15.79 4.57
N ILE A 589 -20.17 15.96 5.84
CA ILE A 589 -21.35 15.32 6.44
C ILE A 589 -22.63 15.94 5.88
N ILE A 590 -22.66 17.26 5.70
CA ILE A 590 -23.79 17.96 5.05
C ILE A 590 -23.97 17.46 3.62
N SER A 591 -22.87 17.40 2.84
CA SER A 591 -22.89 16.83 1.50
C SER A 591 -23.37 15.38 1.50
N TYR A 592 -22.87 14.54 2.42
CA TYR A 592 -23.30 13.15 2.57
C TYR A 592 -24.81 13.03 2.87
N ILE A 593 -25.34 13.85 3.78
CA ILE A 593 -26.76 13.88 4.15
C ILE A 593 -27.60 14.24 2.93
N ARG A 594 -27.31 15.38 2.27
CA ARG A 594 -28.07 15.84 1.11
C ARG A 594 -28.01 14.84 -0.04
N GLN A 595 -26.84 14.26 -0.31
CA GLN A 595 -26.67 13.23 -1.35
C GLN A 595 -27.42 11.93 -1.01
N SER A 596 -27.39 11.50 0.25
CA SER A 596 -28.13 10.32 0.70
C SER A 596 -29.63 10.51 0.60
N VAL A 597 -30.14 11.69 0.98
CA VAL A 597 -31.56 12.04 0.85
C VAL A 597 -31.96 12.15 -0.62
N LEU A 598 -31.14 12.77 -1.46
CA LEU A 598 -31.40 12.89 -2.89
C LEU A 598 -31.48 11.52 -3.60
N LYS A 599 -30.64 10.57 -3.19
CA LYS A 599 -30.54 9.24 -3.82
C LYS A 599 -31.58 8.25 -3.28
N TYR A 600 -31.82 8.25 -1.97
CA TYR A 600 -32.62 7.22 -1.31
C TYR A 600 -33.95 7.74 -0.74
N GLY A 601 -34.25 9.04 -0.91
CA GLY A 601 -35.50 9.64 -0.43
C GLY A 601 -35.71 9.41 1.07
N ALA A 602 -36.91 8.93 1.43
CA ALA A 602 -37.26 8.66 2.83
C ALA A 602 -36.44 7.51 3.46
N GLU A 603 -35.98 6.54 2.66
CA GLU A 603 -35.17 5.40 3.14
C GLU A 603 -33.78 5.82 3.61
N SER A 604 -33.31 7.00 3.16
CA SER A 604 -32.04 7.59 3.58
C SER A 604 -31.92 7.69 5.10
N ARG A 605 -33.03 7.89 5.82
CA ARG A 605 -33.04 7.98 7.29
C ARG A 605 -32.48 6.72 7.96
N GLY A 606 -32.90 5.54 7.49
CA GLY A 606 -32.41 4.27 8.02
C GLY A 606 -30.93 4.08 7.70
N ARG A 607 -30.52 4.42 6.47
CA ARG A 607 -29.13 4.32 6.02
C ARG A 607 -28.20 5.26 6.79
N MET A 608 -28.62 6.51 6.99
CA MET A 608 -27.88 7.51 7.77
C MET A 608 -27.74 7.10 9.24
N LYS A 609 -28.79 6.52 9.83
CA LYS A 609 -28.72 6.00 11.20
C LYS A 609 -27.64 4.93 11.35
N ASN A 610 -27.47 4.06 10.35
CA ASN A 610 -26.46 2.99 10.36
C ASN A 610 -25.02 3.50 10.29
N VAL A 611 -24.80 4.74 9.86
CA VAL A 611 -23.47 5.39 9.88
C VAL A 611 -23.33 6.41 10.99
N GLY A 612 -24.26 6.43 11.96
CA GLY A 612 -24.21 7.33 13.12
C GLY A 612 -24.85 8.70 12.93
N ILE A 613 -25.49 8.98 11.79
CA ILE A 613 -26.16 10.25 11.52
C ILE A 613 -27.64 10.13 11.90
N LYS A 614 -28.06 10.85 12.94
CA LYS A 614 -29.41 10.75 13.52
C LYS A 614 -30.24 11.98 13.18
N LEU A 615 -31.05 11.86 12.12
CA LEU A 615 -32.05 12.88 11.73
C LEU A 615 -33.48 12.42 12.00
N THR A 616 -34.34 13.36 12.35
CA THR A 616 -35.78 13.15 12.51
C THR A 616 -36.46 12.97 11.14
N GLN A 617 -37.64 12.34 11.14
CA GLN A 617 -38.44 12.21 9.92
C GLN A 617 -38.83 13.57 9.32
N LYS A 618 -39.09 14.57 10.18
CA LYS A 618 -39.41 15.94 9.76
C LYS A 618 -38.22 16.62 9.07
N GLN A 619 -37.02 16.49 9.63
CA GLN A 619 -35.80 17.01 9.00
C GLN A 619 -35.55 16.38 7.63
N VAL A 620 -35.66 15.05 7.51
CA VAL A 620 -35.49 14.36 6.22
C VAL A 620 -36.54 14.82 5.20
N ALA A 621 -37.81 14.94 5.60
CA ALA A 621 -38.86 15.45 4.72
C ALA A 621 -38.61 16.90 4.27
N ALA A 622 -38.11 17.76 5.17
CA ALA A 622 -37.74 19.15 4.83
C ALA A 622 -36.58 19.21 3.84
N ILE A 623 -35.58 18.33 3.98
CA ILE A 623 -34.47 18.23 3.03
C ILE A 623 -34.97 17.74 1.66
N ILE A 624 -35.87 16.75 1.62
CA ILE A 624 -36.49 16.28 0.36
C ILE A 624 -37.18 17.44 -0.36
N LEU A 625 -38.04 18.18 0.34
CA LEU A 625 -38.79 19.30 -0.26
C LEU A 625 -37.85 20.38 -0.84
N LYS A 626 -36.73 20.66 -0.18
CA LYS A 626 -35.71 21.61 -0.65
C LYS A 626 -34.91 21.07 -1.83
N LEU A 627 -34.59 19.78 -1.83
CA LEU A 627 -33.82 19.14 -2.90
C LEU A 627 -34.68 18.85 -4.13
N ASP A 628 -36.01 18.82 -4.02
CA ASP A 628 -36.91 18.74 -5.17
C ASP A 628 -37.06 20.08 -5.92
N SER A 629 -36.60 21.20 -5.33
CA SER A 629 -36.64 22.52 -5.95
C SER A 629 -35.34 22.94 -6.65
N ILE A 630 -34.33 22.08 -6.71
CA ILE A 630 -33.07 22.38 -7.42
C ILE A 630 -33.23 22.13 -8.94
N ASP A 631 -32.57 22.93 -9.76
CA ASP A 631 -32.62 22.87 -11.21
C ASP A 631 -31.68 21.80 -11.79
N VAL A 632 -30.58 21.51 -11.08
CA VAL A 632 -29.61 20.49 -11.52
C VAL A 632 -30.23 19.07 -11.55
N PRO A 633 -30.10 18.33 -12.66
CA PRO A 633 -30.58 16.94 -12.75
C PRO A 633 -30.00 16.03 -11.67
N LYS A 634 -30.84 15.17 -11.08
CA LYS A 634 -30.45 14.27 -9.98
C LYS A 634 -29.32 13.31 -10.39
N GLU A 635 -29.31 12.88 -11.65
CA GLU A 635 -28.28 12.01 -12.23
C GLU A 635 -26.89 12.66 -12.19
N ILE A 636 -26.80 13.98 -12.38
CA ILE A 636 -25.54 14.73 -12.28
C ILE A 636 -25.06 14.75 -10.83
N CYS A 637 -25.98 14.91 -9.87
CA CYS A 637 -25.65 14.83 -8.45
C CYS A 637 -25.14 13.45 -8.05
N TYR A 638 -25.75 12.37 -8.55
CA TYR A 638 -25.31 10.99 -8.27
C TYR A 638 -23.90 10.71 -8.81
N LYS A 639 -23.57 11.24 -9.99
CA LYS A 639 -22.22 11.19 -10.59
C LYS A 639 -21.19 12.05 -9.85
N ASN A 640 -21.62 13.00 -9.03
CA ASN A 640 -20.77 13.94 -8.29
C ASN A 640 -21.02 13.86 -6.78
N ARG A 641 -21.09 12.63 -6.24
CA ARG A 641 -21.45 12.32 -4.84
C ARG A 641 -20.69 13.10 -3.75
N TYR A 642 -19.47 13.54 -4.03
CA TYR A 642 -18.64 14.30 -3.06
C TYR A 642 -18.75 15.82 -3.22
N TRP A 643 -19.71 16.28 -4.01
CA TRP A 643 -20.14 17.67 -4.10
C TRP A 643 -21.48 17.84 -3.40
N ASP A 644 -21.68 18.96 -2.73
CA ASP A 644 -22.97 19.33 -2.18
C ASP A 644 -23.97 19.62 -3.33
N PRO A 645 -25.18 19.00 -3.34
CA PRO A 645 -26.19 19.26 -4.36
C PRO A 645 -26.50 20.74 -4.58
N LEU A 646 -26.47 21.58 -3.55
CA LEU A 646 -26.71 23.03 -3.71
C LEU A 646 -25.56 23.75 -4.42
N VAL A 647 -24.32 23.30 -4.23
CA VAL A 647 -23.16 23.82 -4.97
C VAL A 647 -23.25 23.37 -6.44
N LEU A 648 -23.69 22.14 -6.70
CA LEU A 648 -23.93 21.66 -8.07
C LEU A 648 -25.03 22.45 -8.77
N ASP A 649 -26.10 22.76 -8.06
CA ASP A 649 -27.20 23.58 -8.56
C ASP A 649 -26.75 24.99 -8.95
N TYR A 650 -25.96 25.62 -8.06
CA TYR A 650 -25.31 26.89 -8.35
C TYR A 650 -24.47 26.84 -9.63
N ILE A 651 -23.63 25.81 -9.80
CA ILE A 651 -22.80 25.64 -10.99
C ILE A 651 -23.67 25.46 -12.25
N TYR A 652 -24.75 24.68 -12.14
CA TYR A 652 -25.64 24.39 -13.27
C TYR A 652 -26.29 25.67 -13.82
N ASN A 653 -26.73 26.54 -12.91
CA ASN A 653 -27.42 27.78 -13.21
C ASN A 653 -26.49 28.92 -13.65
N GLU A 654 -25.31 29.05 -13.04
CA GLU A 654 -24.47 30.24 -13.19
C GLU A 654 -23.32 30.06 -14.20
N TYR A 655 -22.94 28.82 -14.53
CA TYR A 655 -21.88 28.58 -15.51
C TYR A 655 -22.42 28.50 -16.95
N ASP A 656 -22.07 29.48 -17.77
CA ASP A 656 -22.37 29.55 -19.21
C ASP A 656 -21.14 29.35 -20.12
N GLY A 657 -19.96 29.16 -19.52
CA GLY A 657 -18.69 29.12 -20.21
C GLY A 657 -18.53 27.88 -21.12
N LYS A 658 -17.79 28.05 -22.24
CA LYS A 658 -17.39 26.93 -23.09
C LYS A 658 -16.26 26.13 -22.47
N LEU A 659 -16.36 24.80 -22.53
CA LEU A 659 -15.32 23.88 -22.10
C LEU A 659 -14.48 23.36 -23.29
N PRO A 660 -13.25 22.91 -23.04
CA PRO A 660 -12.47 22.16 -24.02
C PRO A 660 -13.15 20.85 -24.46
N ASN A 661 -13.30 20.61 -25.77
CA ASN A 661 -13.73 19.31 -26.28
C ASN A 661 -12.57 18.32 -26.39
N THR A 662 -11.42 18.79 -26.89
CA THR A 662 -10.21 17.97 -27.03
C THR A 662 -9.00 18.77 -26.59
N PRO A 663 -7.90 18.14 -26.17
CA PRO A 663 -6.70 18.88 -25.74
C PRO A 663 -5.99 19.59 -26.89
N MET A 664 -6.21 19.16 -28.15
CA MET A 664 -5.61 19.74 -29.35
C MET A 664 -6.42 20.88 -29.98
N GLU A 665 -7.63 21.17 -29.48
CA GLU A 665 -8.47 22.21 -30.09
C GLU A 665 -7.87 23.62 -29.94
N LYS A 666 -8.15 24.49 -30.91
CA LYS A 666 -7.75 25.89 -30.84
C LYS A 666 -8.47 26.58 -29.66
N GLY A 667 -7.68 27.17 -28.77
CA GLY A 667 -8.19 27.90 -27.60
C GLY A 667 -8.52 27.03 -26.38
N ALA A 668 -8.18 25.74 -26.39
CA ALA A 668 -8.37 24.83 -25.25
C ALA A 668 -7.87 25.44 -23.92
N LYS A 669 -6.67 26.04 -23.94
CA LYS A 669 -6.07 26.69 -22.77
C LYS A 669 -6.95 27.81 -22.21
N SER A 670 -7.45 28.67 -23.10
CA SER A 670 -8.28 29.81 -22.70
C SER A 670 -9.60 29.37 -22.08
N LYS A 671 -10.22 28.32 -22.64
CA LYS A 671 -11.44 27.71 -22.08
C LYS A 671 -11.19 27.07 -20.72
N LEU A 672 -10.10 26.30 -20.58
CA LEU A 672 -9.68 25.72 -19.30
C LEU A 672 -9.43 26.81 -18.24
N ASP A 673 -8.71 27.88 -18.59
CA ASP A 673 -8.45 29.01 -17.70
C ASP A 673 -9.73 29.76 -17.29
N LYS A 674 -10.73 29.85 -18.18
CA LYS A 674 -12.04 30.42 -17.86
C LYS A 674 -12.82 29.54 -16.88
N ALA A 675 -12.88 28.24 -17.10
CA ALA A 675 -13.53 27.29 -16.19
C ALA A 675 -12.91 27.34 -14.78
N MET A 676 -11.58 27.28 -14.68
CA MET A 676 -10.87 27.39 -13.40
C MET A 676 -11.04 28.74 -12.73
N ARG A 677 -11.20 29.82 -13.50
CA ARG A 677 -11.46 31.14 -12.94
C ARG A 677 -12.85 31.22 -12.31
N PHE A 678 -13.88 30.72 -13.01
CA PHE A 678 -15.24 30.64 -12.46
C PHE A 678 -15.24 29.92 -11.10
N LEU A 679 -14.65 28.72 -11.05
CA LEU A 679 -14.60 27.93 -9.83
C LEU A 679 -13.81 28.61 -8.69
N ARG A 680 -12.85 29.48 -9.02
CA ARG A 680 -11.99 30.17 -8.03
C ARG A 680 -12.62 31.43 -7.46
N GLU A 681 -13.27 32.23 -8.32
CA GLU A 681 -13.69 33.60 -7.97
C GLU A 681 -15.06 33.66 -7.30
N ASN A 682 -15.78 32.54 -7.23
CA ASN A 682 -17.10 32.47 -6.63
C ASN A 682 -17.05 31.89 -5.22
N ASP A 683 -17.69 32.54 -4.25
CA ASP A 683 -17.68 32.11 -2.84
C ASP A 683 -18.27 30.71 -2.63
N VAL A 684 -19.24 30.29 -3.45
CA VAL A 684 -19.89 28.97 -3.38
C VAL A 684 -18.94 27.85 -3.85
N THR A 685 -18.09 28.11 -4.84
CA THR A 685 -17.20 27.08 -5.44
C THR A 685 -15.74 27.20 -5.03
N ALA A 686 -15.33 28.34 -4.45
CA ALA A 686 -13.94 28.65 -4.14
C ALA A 686 -13.30 27.64 -3.19
N GLU A 687 -14.07 27.08 -2.24
CA GLU A 687 -13.57 26.05 -1.34
C GLU A 687 -13.21 24.77 -2.10
N MET A 688 -14.03 24.34 -3.07
CA MET A 688 -13.73 23.18 -3.92
C MET A 688 -12.48 23.44 -4.78
N TYR A 689 -12.32 24.65 -5.33
CA TYR A 689 -11.08 25.02 -6.02
C TYR A 689 -9.86 24.95 -5.09
N ASN A 690 -9.99 25.49 -3.87
CA ASN A 690 -8.90 25.51 -2.89
C ASN A 690 -8.57 24.12 -2.34
N LYS A 691 -9.55 23.21 -2.27
CA LYS A 691 -9.36 21.83 -1.86
C LYS A 691 -8.55 21.05 -2.91
N ASN A 692 -8.82 21.27 -4.19
CA ASN A 692 -8.24 20.51 -5.28
C ASN A 692 -6.93 21.10 -5.85
N ILE A 693 -6.73 22.42 -5.79
CA ILE A 693 -5.55 23.07 -6.38
C ILE A 693 -4.54 23.48 -5.30
N PRO A 694 -3.27 23.01 -5.35
CA PRO A 694 -2.25 23.39 -4.36
C PRO A 694 -1.98 24.89 -4.35
N SER A 695 -1.70 25.46 -3.17
CA SER A 695 -1.49 26.90 -2.96
C SER A 695 -0.44 27.51 -3.90
N THR A 696 0.64 26.77 -4.19
CA THR A 696 1.70 27.14 -5.14
C THR A 696 1.16 27.49 -6.52
N TYR A 697 0.15 26.76 -7.00
CA TYR A 697 -0.43 26.91 -8.34
C TYR A 697 -1.67 27.81 -8.38
N ARG A 698 -2.04 28.45 -7.26
CA ARG A 698 -3.14 29.43 -7.22
C ARG A 698 -2.71 30.82 -7.72
N LYS A 699 -1.42 31.14 -7.63
CA LYS A 699 -0.84 32.41 -8.12
C LYS A 699 -0.84 32.47 -9.65
N LYS A 700 -1.00 33.67 -10.22
CA LYS A 700 -1.21 33.89 -11.67
C LYS A 700 -0.16 33.19 -12.57
N THR A 701 1.12 33.33 -12.26
CA THR A 701 2.22 32.76 -13.08
C THR A 701 2.22 31.23 -13.04
N MET A 702 2.21 30.65 -11.83
CA MET A 702 2.23 29.19 -11.65
C MET A 702 0.96 28.53 -12.19
N ARG A 703 -0.19 29.21 -12.11
CA ARG A 703 -1.44 28.73 -12.70
C ARG A 703 -1.34 28.61 -14.22
N SER A 704 -0.75 29.61 -14.91
CA SER A 704 -0.55 29.53 -16.37
C SER A 704 0.37 28.37 -16.77
N ILE A 705 1.39 28.09 -15.96
CA ILE A 705 2.27 26.91 -16.15
C ILE A 705 1.46 25.63 -16.00
N MET A 706 0.67 25.50 -14.94
CA MET A 706 -0.21 24.35 -14.71
C MET A 706 -1.18 24.12 -15.88
N SER A 707 -1.87 25.17 -16.37
CA SER A 707 -2.77 25.04 -17.54
C SER A 707 -2.04 24.59 -18.80
N SER A 708 -0.79 25.02 -18.98
CA SER A 708 0.00 24.66 -20.17
C SER A 708 0.47 23.21 -20.09
N LEU A 709 0.96 22.80 -18.92
CA LEU A 709 1.31 21.40 -18.65
C LEU A 709 0.09 20.48 -18.72
N SER A 710 -1.09 20.96 -18.30
CA SER A 710 -2.34 20.18 -18.39
C SER A 710 -2.67 19.81 -19.83
N LEU A 711 -2.47 20.74 -20.77
CA LEU A 711 -2.67 20.45 -22.19
C LEU A 711 -1.59 19.54 -22.76
N GLN A 712 -0.31 19.81 -22.49
CA GLN A 712 0.79 18.95 -22.95
C GLN A 712 0.63 17.50 -22.48
N TRP A 713 0.25 17.33 -21.21
CA TRP A 713 -0.05 16.04 -20.63
C TRP A 713 -1.23 15.37 -21.33
N ALA A 714 -2.36 16.07 -21.45
CA ALA A 714 -3.57 15.54 -22.07
C ALA A 714 -3.40 15.22 -23.56
N THR A 715 -2.48 15.88 -24.28
CA THR A 715 -2.17 15.56 -25.68
C THR A 715 -1.34 14.30 -25.87
N GLY A 716 -0.82 13.68 -24.79
CA GLY A 716 0.08 12.52 -24.92
C GLY A 716 1.56 12.87 -25.05
N LYS A 717 1.98 14.09 -24.69
CA LYS A 717 3.40 14.48 -24.76
C LYS A 717 4.22 13.67 -23.75
N ALA A 718 5.25 12.96 -24.19
CA ALA A 718 6.06 12.09 -23.33
C ALA A 718 6.73 12.89 -22.20
N LEU A 719 6.98 12.24 -21.06
CA LEU A 719 7.54 12.91 -19.88
C LEU A 719 8.91 13.54 -20.18
N CYS A 720 9.77 12.81 -20.89
CA CYS A 720 11.08 13.32 -21.31
C CYS A 720 10.97 14.59 -22.17
N GLU A 721 9.96 14.70 -23.02
CA GLU A 721 9.73 15.90 -23.84
C GLU A 721 9.12 17.07 -23.04
N ILE A 722 8.34 16.79 -22.00
CA ILE A 722 7.83 17.83 -21.07
C ILE A 722 9.00 18.40 -20.26
N LEU A 723 9.91 17.54 -19.82
CA LEU A 723 11.09 17.88 -19.01
C LEU A 723 12.28 18.39 -19.85
N ASN A 724 12.14 18.53 -21.17
CA ASN A 724 13.21 18.97 -22.05
C ASN A 724 13.28 20.50 -22.18
N ASN A 725 13.74 21.18 -21.13
CA ASN A 725 14.11 22.61 -21.17
C ASN A 725 15.02 23.01 -19.99
N SER A 726 15.55 24.24 -20.05
CA SER A 726 16.52 24.77 -19.08
C SER A 726 16.02 24.87 -17.64
N ARG A 727 14.70 24.81 -17.38
CA ARG A 727 14.15 24.80 -16.01
C ARG A 727 14.60 23.58 -15.22
N TYR A 728 14.89 22.48 -15.90
CA TYR A 728 15.21 21.20 -15.29
C TYR A 728 16.73 20.95 -15.21
N GLU A 729 17.54 21.95 -15.55
CA GLU A 729 19.00 21.94 -15.50
C GLU A 729 19.53 22.71 -14.28
N GLY A 730 20.83 22.61 -14.03
CA GLY A 730 21.49 23.28 -12.90
C GLY A 730 21.14 22.69 -11.54
N ASP A 731 21.42 23.47 -10.49
CA ASP A 731 21.34 23.02 -9.09
C ASP A 731 19.91 22.68 -8.65
N ASP A 732 18.91 23.43 -9.14
CA ASP A 732 17.49 23.21 -8.84
C ASP A 732 16.82 22.20 -9.80
N GLY A 733 17.56 21.65 -10.76
CA GLY A 733 17.01 20.82 -11.83
C GLY A 733 16.27 19.59 -11.31
N ALA A 734 16.87 18.88 -10.35
CA ALA A 734 16.28 17.69 -9.74
C ALA A 734 14.97 18.00 -9.00
N ASP A 735 14.94 19.10 -8.24
CA ASP A 735 13.74 19.54 -7.52
C ASP A 735 12.61 19.96 -8.46
N ASN A 736 12.95 20.64 -9.55
CA ASN A 736 11.99 21.02 -10.57
C ASN A 736 11.40 19.80 -11.28
N ILE A 737 12.21 18.75 -11.53
CA ILE A 737 11.74 17.48 -12.12
C ILE A 737 10.71 16.84 -11.17
N ASP A 738 11.08 16.58 -9.91
CA ASP A 738 10.19 15.93 -8.94
C ASP A 738 8.89 16.73 -8.72
N SER A 739 8.99 18.06 -8.63
CA SER A 739 7.84 18.95 -8.45
C SER A 739 6.92 18.98 -9.67
N THR A 740 7.47 18.83 -10.88
CA THR A 740 6.66 18.75 -12.12
C THR A 740 5.97 17.41 -12.23
N ILE A 741 6.68 16.31 -11.93
CA ILE A 741 6.07 14.97 -11.92
C ILE A 741 4.92 14.90 -10.90
N GLU A 742 5.12 15.43 -9.69
CA GLU A 742 4.08 15.52 -8.67
C GLU A 742 2.86 16.34 -9.13
N LEU A 743 3.09 17.49 -9.78
CA LEU A 743 2.02 18.29 -10.38
C LEU A 743 1.22 17.49 -11.42
N LEU A 744 1.91 16.77 -12.31
CA LEU A 744 1.29 15.95 -13.35
C LEU A 744 0.46 14.81 -12.75
N GLN A 745 1.02 14.07 -11.79
CA GLN A 745 0.40 12.87 -11.20
C GLN A 745 -0.72 13.16 -10.20
N ASN A 746 -0.57 14.16 -9.33
CA ASN A 746 -1.52 14.37 -8.24
C ASN A 746 -2.55 15.46 -8.57
N THR A 747 -2.13 16.49 -9.30
CA THR A 747 -3.02 17.63 -9.59
C THR A 747 -3.63 17.51 -10.97
N ILE A 748 -2.82 17.41 -12.03
CA ILE A 748 -3.31 17.46 -13.40
C ILE A 748 -4.07 16.17 -13.75
N SER A 749 -3.58 14.99 -13.41
CA SER A 749 -4.28 13.73 -13.74
C SER A 749 -5.38 13.34 -12.76
N TYR A 750 -5.49 14.00 -11.59
CA TYR A 750 -6.47 13.61 -10.58
C TYR A 750 -7.29 14.79 -10.03
N ASN A 751 -6.69 15.69 -9.26
CA ASN A 751 -7.47 16.74 -8.58
C ASN A 751 -8.18 17.72 -9.52
N LEU A 752 -7.53 18.10 -10.63
CA LEU A 752 -8.08 19.05 -11.60
C LEU A 752 -9.24 18.41 -12.40
N PRO A 753 -9.13 17.17 -12.91
CA PRO A 753 -10.28 16.46 -13.46
C PRO A 753 -11.44 16.33 -12.48
N LEU A 754 -11.17 15.99 -11.21
CA LEU A 754 -12.20 15.89 -10.18
C LEU A 754 -12.91 17.23 -9.93
N LEU A 755 -12.15 18.34 -9.96
CA LEU A 755 -12.67 19.70 -9.82
C LEU A 755 -13.54 20.11 -11.02
N LEU A 756 -13.15 19.73 -12.24
CA LEU A 756 -13.82 20.11 -13.47
C LEU A 756 -15.01 19.18 -13.81
N LYS A 757 -15.06 17.99 -13.23
CA LYS A 757 -16.05 16.95 -13.55
C LYS A 757 -17.50 17.46 -13.55
N PRO A 758 -17.99 18.23 -12.55
CA PRO A 758 -19.36 18.73 -12.59
C PRO A 758 -19.67 19.59 -13.82
N LEU A 759 -18.74 20.46 -14.22
CA LEU A 759 -18.92 21.32 -15.40
C LEU A 759 -19.08 20.48 -16.68
N TYR A 760 -18.29 19.41 -16.80
CA TYR A 760 -18.35 18.50 -17.94
C TYR A 760 -19.62 17.67 -17.93
N ASP A 761 -20.01 17.09 -16.79
CA ASP A 761 -21.25 16.32 -16.68
C ASP A 761 -22.49 17.18 -17.05
N MET A 762 -22.46 18.48 -16.76
CA MET A 762 -23.56 19.41 -17.05
C MET A 762 -23.60 19.94 -18.49
N LYS A 763 -22.43 20.22 -19.10
CA LYS A 763 -22.38 20.93 -20.40
C LYS A 763 -21.83 20.09 -21.55
N GLN A 764 -21.04 19.06 -21.27
CA GLN A 764 -20.26 18.35 -22.29
C GLN A 764 -19.82 16.94 -21.84
N SER A 765 -20.78 16.08 -21.47
CA SER A 765 -20.52 14.75 -20.89
C SER A 765 -19.71 13.83 -21.81
N GLU A 766 -19.88 13.97 -23.13
CA GLU A 766 -19.20 13.15 -24.15
C GLU A 766 -17.77 13.62 -24.47
N SER A 767 -17.30 14.72 -23.87
CA SER A 767 -15.96 15.23 -24.14
C SER A 767 -14.89 14.26 -23.62
N PRO A 768 -13.95 13.81 -24.45
CA PRO A 768 -12.83 12.99 -24.00
C PRO A 768 -11.81 13.80 -23.18
N PHE A 769 -11.92 15.13 -23.12
CA PHE A 769 -10.87 16.00 -22.56
C PHE A 769 -10.47 15.63 -21.12
N LEU A 770 -11.43 15.45 -20.21
CA LEU A 770 -11.11 15.07 -18.83
C LEU A 770 -10.43 13.71 -18.76
N LYS A 771 -10.90 12.76 -19.58
CA LYS A 771 -10.32 11.42 -19.66
C LYS A 771 -8.89 11.47 -20.20
N CYS A 772 -8.63 12.26 -21.23
CA CYS A 772 -7.30 12.51 -21.76
C CYS A 772 -6.39 13.14 -20.71
N MET A 773 -6.91 14.04 -19.88
CA MET A 773 -6.14 14.65 -18.78
C MET A 773 -5.83 13.64 -17.67
N GLN A 774 -6.79 12.79 -17.29
CA GLN A 774 -6.60 11.75 -16.29
C GLN A 774 -5.56 10.72 -16.71
N VAL A 775 -5.65 10.26 -17.96
CA VAL A 775 -4.79 9.21 -18.51
C VAL A 775 -3.45 9.77 -19.03
N GLY A 776 -3.45 11.03 -19.46
CA GLY A 776 -2.30 11.69 -20.08
C GLY A 776 -2.07 11.26 -21.52
N ALA A 777 -3.10 10.83 -22.25
CA ALA A 777 -3.00 10.42 -23.66
C ALA A 777 -4.26 10.83 -24.43
N PHE A 778 -4.10 11.19 -25.70
CA PHE A 778 -5.21 11.60 -26.56
C PHE A 778 -5.78 10.44 -27.38
N GLY A 779 -4.92 9.63 -28.00
CA GLY A 779 -5.37 8.54 -28.87
C GLY A 779 -6.12 7.44 -28.11
N VAL A 780 -6.97 6.71 -28.85
CA VAL A 780 -7.87 5.71 -28.27
C VAL A 780 -7.09 4.47 -27.83
N VAL A 781 -6.07 4.06 -28.59
CA VAL A 781 -5.27 2.86 -28.33
C VAL A 781 -4.40 3.05 -27.09
N GLU A 782 -3.72 4.20 -26.98
CA GLU A 782 -2.89 4.55 -25.83
C GLU A 782 -3.72 4.63 -24.56
N ARG A 783 -4.90 5.27 -24.63
CA ARG A 783 -5.82 5.30 -23.49
C ARG A 783 -6.28 3.91 -23.09
N CYS A 784 -6.61 3.06 -24.05
CA CYS A 784 -6.99 1.68 -23.79
C CYS A 784 -5.87 0.90 -23.10
N MET A 785 -4.63 0.99 -23.58
CA MET A 785 -3.47 0.36 -22.93
C MET A 785 -3.30 0.84 -21.48
N ILE A 786 -3.41 2.14 -21.23
CA ILE A 786 -3.24 2.68 -19.87
C ILE A 786 -4.37 2.22 -18.94
N GLU A 787 -5.60 2.13 -19.45
CA GLU A 787 -6.74 1.59 -18.70
C GLU A 787 -6.62 0.09 -18.42
N MET A 788 -6.01 -0.67 -19.33
CA MET A 788 -5.62 -2.07 -19.10
C MET A 788 -4.53 -2.19 -18.02
N GLY A 789 -3.90 -1.08 -17.60
CA GLY A 789 -2.87 -1.06 -16.57
C GLY A 789 -1.44 -0.94 -17.11
N VAL A 790 -1.25 -0.67 -18.41
CA VAL A 790 0.07 -0.38 -18.98
C VAL A 790 0.53 1.00 -18.49
N PRO A 791 1.78 1.17 -18.01
CA PRO A 791 2.27 2.48 -17.60
C PRO A 791 2.27 3.47 -18.77
N ARG A 792 1.90 4.72 -18.53
CA ARG A 792 1.70 5.75 -19.57
C ARG A 792 2.86 5.85 -20.56
N GLU A 793 4.09 6.00 -20.07
CA GLU A 793 5.26 6.16 -20.95
C GLU A 793 5.48 4.91 -21.81
N SER A 794 5.23 3.73 -21.24
CA SER A 794 5.28 2.46 -21.97
C SER A 794 4.17 2.37 -23.02
N ALA A 795 2.94 2.82 -22.71
CA ALA A 795 1.85 2.87 -23.67
C ALA A 795 2.14 3.82 -24.85
N LEU A 796 2.69 5.01 -24.57
CA LEU A 796 3.08 5.97 -25.61
C LEU A 796 4.20 5.41 -26.50
N TYR A 797 5.20 4.74 -25.90
CA TYR A 797 6.24 4.04 -26.64
C TYR A 797 5.68 2.93 -27.54
N LEU A 798 4.87 2.02 -26.97
CA LEU A 798 4.30 0.90 -27.71
C LEU A 798 3.43 1.37 -28.86
N TYR A 799 2.63 2.42 -28.64
CA TYR A 799 1.83 3.02 -29.70
C TYR A 799 2.70 3.44 -30.88
N LYS A 800 3.78 4.18 -30.61
CA LYS A 800 4.68 4.67 -31.65
C LYS A 800 5.41 3.55 -32.40
N GLU A 801 5.80 2.48 -31.72
CA GLU A 801 6.64 1.43 -32.30
C GLU A 801 5.84 0.26 -32.91
N ILE A 802 4.64 -0.04 -32.39
CA ILE A 802 3.86 -1.25 -32.74
C ILE A 802 2.55 -0.92 -33.47
N PHE A 803 1.99 0.27 -33.26
CA PHE A 803 0.65 0.62 -33.76
C PHE A 803 0.71 1.73 -34.83
N ASP A 804 0.18 1.46 -36.02
CA ASP A 804 0.01 2.47 -37.07
C ASP A 804 -1.33 3.22 -36.90
N GLU A 805 -1.32 4.55 -37.05
CA GLU A 805 -2.48 5.45 -36.87
C GLU A 805 -3.67 5.10 -37.77
N LYS A 806 -3.45 4.31 -38.84
CA LYS A 806 -4.43 4.07 -39.91
C LYS A 806 -5.30 2.83 -39.74
N GLU A 807 -5.04 1.93 -38.80
CA GLU A 807 -5.56 0.54 -38.89
C GLU A 807 -6.67 0.12 -37.91
N ILE A 808 -6.97 0.87 -36.84
CA ILE A 808 -7.81 0.31 -35.77
C ILE A 808 -9.22 0.95 -35.75
N LYS A 809 -10.11 0.44 -36.60
CA LYS A 809 -11.57 0.67 -36.51
C LYS A 809 -12.21 -0.49 -35.75
N VAL A 810 -12.74 -0.22 -34.56
CA VAL A 810 -13.26 -1.26 -33.65
C VAL A 810 -14.68 -0.97 -33.24
N LYS A 811 -15.51 -2.01 -33.05
CA LYS A 811 -16.93 -1.84 -32.69
C LYS A 811 -17.14 -1.62 -31.20
N ASN A 812 -16.27 -2.17 -30.35
CA ASN A 812 -16.34 -2.00 -28.90
C ASN A 812 -14.95 -2.11 -28.23
N ARG A 813 -14.90 -1.78 -26.94
CA ARG A 813 -13.67 -1.76 -26.14
C ARG A 813 -13.01 -3.14 -26.00
N LEU A 814 -13.81 -4.20 -25.83
CA LEU A 814 -13.30 -5.56 -25.63
C LEU A 814 -12.50 -6.05 -26.86
N GLU A 815 -13.02 -5.82 -28.05
CA GLU A 815 -12.34 -6.14 -29.31
C GLU A 815 -11.03 -5.34 -29.44
N LEU A 816 -11.00 -4.08 -28.98
CA LEU A 816 -9.78 -3.26 -28.99
C LEU A 816 -8.73 -3.83 -28.02
N GLU A 817 -9.13 -4.21 -26.81
CA GLU A 817 -8.22 -4.82 -25.83
C GLU A 817 -7.64 -6.15 -26.34
N GLN A 818 -8.43 -6.96 -27.04
CA GLN A 818 -7.96 -8.20 -27.67
C GLN A 818 -6.92 -7.92 -28.76
N ILE A 819 -7.20 -6.99 -29.68
CA ILE A 819 -6.25 -6.59 -30.74
C ILE A 819 -4.93 -6.09 -30.13
N ILE A 820 -5.01 -5.27 -29.07
CA ILE A 820 -3.83 -4.76 -28.36
C ILE A 820 -3.01 -5.93 -27.78
N ARG A 821 -3.66 -6.87 -27.08
CA ARG A 821 -2.98 -8.05 -26.49
C ARG A 821 -2.32 -8.91 -27.55
N GLU A 822 -2.99 -9.18 -28.66
CA GLU A 822 -2.45 -9.98 -29.76
C GLU A 822 -1.24 -9.31 -30.41
N LYS A 823 -1.34 -8.02 -30.75
CA LYS A 823 -0.21 -7.27 -31.33
C LYS A 823 0.99 -7.23 -30.39
N ILE A 824 0.78 -6.91 -29.10
CA ILE A 824 1.86 -6.92 -28.11
C ILE A 824 2.49 -8.30 -27.99
N ARG A 825 1.68 -9.37 -27.97
CA ARG A 825 2.19 -10.75 -27.84
C ARG A 825 3.04 -11.17 -29.04
N LEU A 826 2.69 -10.75 -30.25
CA LEU A 826 3.46 -11.03 -31.47
C LEU A 826 4.83 -10.34 -31.45
N GLU A 827 4.86 -9.08 -31.01
CA GLU A 827 6.08 -8.26 -30.99
C GLU A 827 6.88 -8.35 -29.67
N TYR A 828 6.40 -9.09 -28.66
CA TYR A 828 6.94 -9.03 -27.30
C TYR A 828 8.45 -9.23 -27.23
N LYS A 829 9.01 -10.15 -28.03
CA LYS A 829 10.46 -10.42 -28.08
C LYS A 829 11.30 -9.25 -28.61
N ASN A 830 10.71 -8.35 -29.39
CA ASN A 830 11.36 -7.19 -29.96
C ASN A 830 11.26 -5.94 -29.06
N ILE A 831 10.41 -5.98 -28.03
CA ILE A 831 10.22 -4.89 -27.07
C ILE A 831 11.42 -4.85 -26.10
N PRO A 832 11.95 -3.67 -25.70
CA PRO A 832 13.00 -3.57 -24.70
C PRO A 832 12.63 -4.23 -23.35
N TYR A 833 13.59 -4.88 -22.69
CA TYR A 833 13.37 -5.66 -21.46
C TYR A 833 12.58 -4.90 -20.38
N TRP A 834 12.96 -3.65 -20.07
CA TRP A 834 12.27 -2.88 -19.03
C TRP A 834 10.83 -2.49 -19.39
N ILE A 835 10.49 -2.48 -20.68
CA ILE A 835 9.10 -2.34 -21.14
C ILE A 835 8.39 -3.69 -21.09
N GLN A 836 9.06 -4.80 -21.44
CA GLN A 836 8.51 -6.16 -21.28
C GLN A 836 8.08 -6.44 -19.84
N VAL A 837 8.92 -6.12 -18.85
CA VAL A 837 8.63 -6.24 -17.41
C VAL A 837 7.30 -5.58 -17.03
N GLN A 838 6.98 -4.46 -17.68
CA GLN A 838 5.75 -3.70 -17.40
C GLN A 838 4.52 -4.28 -18.10
N LEU A 839 4.69 -5.32 -18.92
CA LEU A 839 3.67 -6.00 -19.71
C LEU A 839 3.49 -7.48 -19.29
N ASP A 840 4.28 -8.00 -18.34
CA ASP A 840 4.21 -9.40 -17.91
C ASP A 840 2.79 -9.82 -17.46
N PHE A 841 2.02 -8.89 -16.90
CA PHE A 841 0.63 -9.14 -16.50
C PHE A 841 -0.35 -9.27 -17.69
N LEU A 842 0.05 -8.86 -18.91
CA LEU A 842 -0.78 -8.91 -20.11
C LEU A 842 -0.63 -10.18 -20.94
N ILE A 843 0.44 -10.96 -20.74
CA ILE A 843 0.90 -12.07 -21.59
C ILE A 843 0.95 -13.38 -20.82
#